data_AF-A0A6G1CNG2-F1
#
_entry.id   AF-A0A6G1CNG2-F1
#
_cell.length_a   1.000
_cell.length_b   1.000
_cell.length_c   1.000
_cell.angle_alpha   90.00
_cell.angle_beta   90.00
_cell.angle_gamma   90.00
#
_symmetry.space_group_name_H-M   'P 1'
#
loop_
_entity.id
_entity.type
_entity.pdbx_description
1 polymer ?
#
loop_
_entity_poly.entity_id
_entity_poly.type
_entity_poly.pdbx_seq_one_letter_code
_entity_poly.pdbx_strand_id
1 'polypeptide(L)'
;MVKTGFDVPTYRLNLALRSLLSSGHLHRARAVFDQMPRKNIVSLNLILYAYYRSGDLSAAQDLFLASPHRNDATWTIMMRAHAAAGRTSDAFSLFRGMLGEGVTPDRVTVSTVLNLPGCSVPSLHPFAIKLGLGTDVVVCNTLLDAYCKHGLLAAGRRVFLEMPDKDTVTYNAMIMGCSKEGLHTEALQLFAAMRRAGPPATNFTFSSILTVAAGMAHLHLGRQVHALVVRSTSVLNVFVNNSLLDFYSKCDCLGDMRRLFDEMPERDNVSYNVVIAAYAWNQCAGMVLRLFREMQRLGFDRQLLPYATVLSLAGSLPDVQIGKQIHAQLVLLGLASEDLLGNALIDMYSKCGMLDAAKINFSNKSEKSAISWTAMITGYVQNGQHEEALQLFSDMRRAGLRPDRATFSSIVKASSSLAMIGLGRQLHSYLISERLAIAFALINTSPGTPIRIMKNLTACLDCHAVIKMISKIVNRDIIMQMQATTIFSRSSSRPWTPPVSSPFRARIKKHGLLRLRRTAMAMASSELPDLSAIQRVVLDIEGTTTPISFVADVLFPYARDNVRRHLAATYGTSEETRADVALLRAQVEEDLAQGVAGAVPVPPEGEGDVVEALAANVEAMIRADRKVTALKQLQGRIWRRGFDSGELRSEVYDDAAEALRRWRAKAYIYSSGSREAQRLIFANTAAHGDLRDHLCGFFDTTIGPKREVSSYNEIWQTLGTDRPSQVLFLTDVYQEATAAKSAGLEVLISVRPGNAPLPDNHGFHTITSFAEISI
;
A
#
# COMPACT_ATOMS: atom_id res chain seq x y z
N MET A 1 -17.98 -7.12 -69.02
CA MET A 1 -17.41 -6.86 -67.68
C MET A 1 -15.91 -6.50 -67.74
N VAL A 2 -15.52 -5.52 -68.58
CA VAL A 2 -14.13 -5.05 -68.75
C VAL A 2 -14.02 -3.54 -68.45
N LYS A 3 -14.98 -2.97 -67.72
CA LYS A 3 -15.03 -1.52 -67.40
C LYS A 3 -14.58 -1.15 -65.98
N THR A 4 -14.14 -2.12 -65.20
CA THR A 4 -13.44 -1.90 -63.93
C THR A 4 -12.09 -2.56 -64.09
N GLY A 5 -10.96 -1.87 -63.92
CA GLY A 5 -9.61 -2.44 -64.05
C GLY A 5 -9.26 -3.52 -63.01
N PHE A 6 -10.09 -4.56 -62.91
CA PHE A 6 -10.07 -5.60 -61.90
C PHE A 6 -9.32 -6.81 -62.43
N ASP A 7 -8.09 -7.00 -61.95
CA ASP A 7 -7.22 -8.12 -62.33
C ASP A 7 -7.62 -9.40 -61.59
N VAL A 8 -8.51 -10.18 -62.21
CA VAL A 8 -9.08 -11.42 -61.66
C VAL A 8 -7.99 -12.44 -61.23
N PRO A 9 -6.90 -12.66 -61.99
CA PRO A 9 -5.75 -13.46 -61.55
C PRO A 9 -5.16 -13.02 -60.20
N THR A 10 -4.88 -11.73 -60.03
CA THR A 10 -4.31 -11.18 -58.79
C THR A 10 -5.29 -11.28 -57.62
N TYR A 11 -6.59 -11.11 -57.86
CA TYR A 11 -7.62 -11.31 -56.84
C TYR A 11 -7.69 -12.76 -56.35
N ARG A 12 -7.66 -13.75 -57.27
CA ARG A 12 -7.67 -15.18 -56.92
C ARG A 12 -6.43 -15.58 -56.11
N LEU A 13 -5.26 -15.08 -56.50
CA LEU A 13 -4.02 -15.30 -55.76
C LEU A 13 -4.06 -14.66 -54.36
N ASN A 14 -4.66 -13.47 -54.20
CA ASN A 14 -4.89 -12.86 -52.89
C ASN A 14 -5.83 -13.68 -52.00
N LEU A 15 -6.85 -14.31 -52.58
CA LEU A 15 -7.75 -15.22 -51.85
C LEU A 15 -7.01 -16.49 -51.41
N ALA A 16 -6.19 -17.07 -52.30
CA ALA A 16 -5.36 -18.23 -51.99
C ALA A 16 -4.36 -17.93 -50.88
N LEU A 17 -3.70 -16.75 -50.91
CA LEU A 17 -2.83 -16.28 -49.83
C LEU A 17 -3.58 -16.20 -48.50
N ARG A 18 -4.77 -15.58 -48.45
CA ARG A 18 -5.59 -15.52 -47.23
C ARG A 18 -5.90 -16.90 -46.68
N SER A 19 -6.29 -17.84 -47.54
CA SER A 19 -6.60 -19.22 -47.15
C SER A 19 -5.38 -19.98 -46.61
N LEU A 20 -4.20 -19.81 -47.21
CA LEU A 20 -2.97 -20.44 -46.74
C LEU A 20 -2.52 -19.86 -45.40
N LEU A 21 -2.66 -18.54 -45.23
CA LEU A 21 -2.31 -17.84 -43.99
C LEU A 21 -3.27 -18.15 -42.84
N SER A 22 -4.57 -18.27 -43.09
CA SER A 22 -5.53 -18.70 -42.07
C SER A 22 -5.28 -20.15 -41.62
N SER A 23 -4.67 -20.96 -42.47
CA SER A 23 -4.31 -22.36 -42.20
C SER A 23 -2.89 -22.51 -41.62
N GLY A 24 -2.18 -21.41 -41.34
CA GLY A 24 -0.84 -21.43 -40.72
C GLY A 24 0.32 -21.77 -41.66
N HIS A 25 0.10 -21.89 -42.96
CA HIS A 25 1.14 -22.31 -43.93
C HIS A 25 1.93 -21.12 -44.50
N LEU A 26 2.69 -20.42 -43.64
CA LEU A 26 3.42 -19.20 -44.01
C LEU A 26 4.42 -19.40 -45.17
N HIS A 27 5.21 -20.48 -45.16
CA HIS A 27 6.19 -20.75 -46.22
C HIS A 27 5.54 -20.96 -47.60
N ARG A 28 4.40 -21.67 -47.65
CA ARG A 28 3.63 -21.88 -48.88
C ARG A 28 2.98 -20.58 -49.35
N ALA A 29 2.44 -19.77 -48.44
CA ALA A 29 1.93 -18.45 -48.76
C ALA A 29 3.03 -17.55 -49.33
N ARG A 30 4.26 -17.60 -48.77
CA ARG A 30 5.39 -16.84 -49.29
C ARG A 30 5.79 -17.25 -50.71
N ALA A 31 5.84 -18.55 -50.99
CA ALA A 31 6.13 -19.04 -52.35
C ALA A 31 5.07 -18.58 -53.37
N VAL A 32 3.78 -18.61 -53.00
CA VAL A 32 2.69 -18.10 -53.84
C VAL A 32 2.83 -16.59 -54.07
N PHE A 33 3.19 -15.82 -53.02
CA PHE A 33 3.42 -14.38 -53.12
C PHE A 33 4.58 -14.04 -54.07
N ASP A 34 5.71 -14.75 -53.97
CA ASP A 34 6.88 -14.50 -54.81
C ASP A 34 6.57 -14.78 -56.30
N GLN A 35 5.76 -15.81 -56.58
CA GLN A 35 5.30 -16.18 -57.94
C GLN A 35 4.18 -15.30 -58.50
N MET A 36 3.64 -14.33 -57.73
CA MET A 36 2.57 -13.46 -58.23
C MET A 36 3.06 -12.57 -59.39
N PRO A 37 2.38 -12.58 -60.56
CA PRO A 37 2.73 -11.73 -61.71
C PRO A 37 2.61 -10.23 -61.42
N ARG A 38 1.64 -9.85 -60.59
CA ARG A 38 1.44 -8.50 -60.09
C ARG A 38 1.25 -8.54 -58.58
N LYS A 39 2.24 -8.03 -57.85
CA LYS A 39 2.17 -7.83 -56.40
C LYS A 39 1.51 -6.48 -56.14
N ASN A 40 0.47 -6.45 -55.31
CA ASN A 40 -0.22 -5.23 -54.94
C ASN A 40 -0.18 -5.01 -53.42
N ILE A 41 -0.66 -3.87 -52.96
CA ILE A 41 -0.56 -3.50 -51.55
C ILE A 41 -1.31 -4.47 -50.62
N VAL A 42 -2.36 -5.11 -51.15
CA VAL A 42 -3.14 -6.12 -50.41
C VAL A 42 -2.34 -7.40 -50.23
N SER A 43 -1.67 -7.90 -51.28
CA SER A 43 -0.81 -9.08 -51.19
C SER A 43 0.37 -8.83 -50.25
N LEU A 44 0.95 -7.63 -50.30
CA LEU A 44 2.05 -7.20 -49.42
C LEU A 44 1.61 -7.16 -47.94
N ASN A 45 0.52 -6.46 -47.63
CA ASN A 45 0.02 -6.32 -46.26
C ASN A 45 -0.38 -7.67 -45.64
N LEU A 46 -0.88 -8.61 -46.44
CA LEU A 46 -1.20 -9.97 -45.97
C LEU A 46 0.05 -10.73 -45.50
N ILE A 47 1.13 -10.70 -46.28
CA ILE A 47 2.38 -11.38 -45.93
C ILE A 47 3.08 -10.67 -44.76
N LEU A 48 3.13 -9.34 -44.75
CA LEU A 48 3.70 -8.60 -43.62
C LEU A 48 2.94 -8.87 -42.32
N TYR A 49 1.60 -8.91 -42.37
CA TYR A 49 0.79 -9.25 -41.20
C TYR A 49 1.04 -10.69 -40.73
N ALA A 50 1.29 -11.61 -41.67
CA ALA A 50 1.61 -12.98 -41.34
C ALA A 50 2.99 -13.13 -40.67
N TYR A 51 4.01 -12.42 -41.16
CA TYR A 51 5.32 -12.37 -40.51
C TYR A 51 5.25 -11.72 -39.12
N TYR A 52 4.43 -10.68 -38.95
CA TYR A 52 4.12 -10.13 -37.64
C TYR A 52 3.55 -11.19 -36.69
N ARG A 53 2.54 -11.96 -37.13
CA ARG A 53 1.92 -13.01 -36.31
C ARG A 53 2.86 -14.17 -36.00
N SER A 54 3.81 -14.47 -36.88
CA SER A 54 4.82 -15.51 -36.66
C SER A 54 6.04 -15.03 -35.87
N GLY A 55 6.16 -13.73 -35.59
CA GLY A 55 7.31 -13.13 -34.90
C GLY A 55 8.59 -13.00 -35.76
N ASP A 56 8.52 -13.29 -37.06
CA ASP A 56 9.68 -13.21 -37.97
C ASP A 56 9.89 -11.77 -38.46
N LEU A 57 10.45 -10.95 -37.59
CA LEU A 57 10.62 -9.52 -37.83
C LEU A 57 11.70 -9.22 -38.88
N SER A 58 12.67 -10.12 -39.08
CA SER A 58 13.71 -9.94 -40.11
C SER A 58 13.11 -10.04 -41.50
N ALA A 59 12.37 -11.11 -41.77
CA ALA A 59 11.75 -11.30 -43.09
C ALA A 59 10.69 -10.24 -43.39
N ALA A 60 9.98 -9.75 -42.36
CA ALA A 60 9.07 -8.62 -42.49
C ALA A 60 9.80 -7.33 -42.90
N GLN A 61 10.94 -7.04 -42.26
CA GLN A 61 11.72 -5.82 -42.51
C GLN A 61 12.36 -5.83 -43.89
N ASP A 62 12.90 -6.96 -44.34
CA ASP A 62 13.46 -7.12 -45.69
C ASP A 62 12.38 -6.91 -46.77
N LEU A 63 11.20 -7.49 -46.58
CA LEU A 63 10.08 -7.33 -47.51
C LEU A 63 9.56 -5.89 -47.52
N PHE A 64 9.53 -5.22 -46.37
CA PHE A 64 9.12 -3.83 -46.25
C PHE A 64 10.08 -2.86 -46.96
N LEU A 65 11.39 -3.08 -46.83
CA LEU A 65 12.41 -2.26 -47.50
C LEU A 65 12.46 -2.48 -49.01
N ALA A 66 12.18 -3.71 -49.46
CA ALA A 66 12.14 -4.05 -50.89
C ALA A 66 10.88 -3.53 -51.63
N SER A 67 9.90 -2.96 -50.92
CA SER A 67 8.60 -2.58 -51.47
C SER A 67 8.55 -1.10 -51.89
N PRO A 68 8.35 -0.76 -53.18
CA PRO A 68 8.41 0.62 -53.68
C PRO A 68 7.15 1.46 -53.40
N HIS A 69 6.01 0.83 -53.15
CA HIS A 69 4.75 1.53 -52.84
C HIS A 69 4.19 1.04 -51.50
N ARG A 70 4.21 1.92 -50.50
CA ARG A 70 3.76 1.65 -49.13
C ARG A 70 2.66 2.64 -48.76
N ASN A 71 1.59 2.14 -48.15
CA ASN A 71 0.51 2.98 -47.63
C ASN A 71 0.52 2.96 -46.11
N ASP A 72 -0.31 3.81 -45.51
CA ASP A 72 -0.57 3.91 -44.08
C ASP A 72 -0.71 2.55 -43.37
N ALA A 73 -1.45 1.61 -43.97
CA ALA A 73 -1.62 0.27 -43.42
C ALA A 73 -0.30 -0.55 -43.42
N THR A 74 0.51 -0.45 -44.48
CA THR A 74 1.82 -1.13 -44.57
C THR A 74 2.77 -0.65 -43.46
N TRP A 75 2.84 0.67 -43.26
CA TRP A 75 3.64 1.28 -42.19
C TRP A 75 3.14 0.88 -40.80
N THR A 76 1.82 0.89 -40.59
CA THR A 76 1.20 0.51 -39.31
C THR A 76 1.48 -0.95 -38.92
N ILE A 77 1.46 -1.88 -39.88
CA ILE A 77 1.79 -3.29 -39.63
C ILE A 77 3.23 -3.42 -39.11
N MET A 78 4.18 -2.72 -39.74
CA MET A 78 5.58 -2.73 -39.29
C MET A 78 5.75 -2.08 -37.93
N MET A 79 5.10 -0.95 -37.66
CA MET A 79 5.13 -0.31 -36.34
C MET A 79 4.64 -1.28 -35.24
N ARG A 80 3.54 -2.01 -35.50
CA ARG A 80 3.02 -3.04 -34.58
C ARG A 80 3.97 -4.21 -34.39
N ALA A 81 4.65 -4.63 -35.46
CA ALA A 81 5.62 -5.72 -35.40
C ALA A 81 6.84 -5.36 -34.55
N HIS A 82 7.40 -4.16 -34.75
CA HIS A 82 8.48 -3.66 -33.89
C HIS A 82 8.02 -3.42 -32.45
N ALA A 83 6.80 -2.91 -32.24
CA ALA A 83 6.23 -2.72 -30.92
C ALA A 83 6.07 -4.04 -30.14
N ALA A 84 5.54 -5.08 -30.80
CA ALA A 84 5.37 -6.40 -30.20
C ALA A 84 6.71 -7.08 -29.86
N ALA A 85 7.77 -6.77 -30.60
CA ALA A 85 9.13 -7.22 -30.30
C ALA A 85 9.84 -6.36 -29.25
N GLY A 86 9.16 -5.40 -28.60
CA GLY A 86 9.74 -4.49 -27.61
C GLY A 86 10.67 -3.41 -28.19
N ARG A 87 10.78 -3.29 -29.52
CA ARG A 87 11.65 -2.33 -30.21
C ARG A 87 10.92 -1.00 -30.45
N THR A 88 10.54 -0.31 -29.38
CA THR A 88 9.76 0.94 -29.43
C THR A 88 10.46 2.06 -30.20
N SER A 89 11.78 2.21 -30.07
CA SER A 89 12.55 3.22 -30.80
C SER A 89 12.43 3.05 -32.32
N ASP A 90 12.47 1.80 -32.81
CA ASP A 90 12.30 1.49 -34.22
C ASP A 90 10.87 1.78 -34.69
N ALA A 91 9.86 1.53 -33.86
CA ALA A 91 8.48 1.87 -34.19
C ALA A 91 8.29 3.40 -34.35
N PHE A 92 8.94 4.21 -33.52
CA PHE A 92 8.95 5.67 -33.70
C PHE A 92 9.74 6.12 -34.92
N SER A 93 10.84 5.44 -35.28
CA SER A 93 11.60 5.75 -36.48
C SER A 93 10.79 5.45 -37.74
N LEU A 94 10.04 4.34 -37.77
CA LEU A 94 9.08 4.02 -38.82
C LEU A 94 7.97 5.06 -38.95
N PHE A 95 7.44 5.56 -37.82
CA PHE A 95 6.45 6.64 -37.86
C PHE A 95 7.01 7.93 -38.45
N ARG A 96 8.25 8.30 -38.09
CA ARG A 96 8.93 9.46 -38.70
C ARG A 96 9.23 9.24 -40.18
N GLY A 97 9.62 8.03 -40.57
CA GLY A 97 9.84 7.65 -41.96
C GLY A 97 8.57 7.77 -42.81
N MET A 98 7.44 7.30 -42.29
CA MET A 98 6.12 7.45 -42.91
C MET A 98 5.78 8.92 -43.19
N LEU A 99 6.03 9.81 -42.22
CA LEU A 99 5.82 11.24 -42.37
C LEU A 99 6.81 11.87 -43.37
N GLY A 100 8.06 11.43 -43.37
CA GLY A 100 9.10 11.88 -44.31
C GLY A 100 8.78 11.54 -45.76
N GLU A 101 8.07 10.44 -46.01
CA GLU A 101 7.57 10.03 -47.32
C GLU A 101 6.22 10.69 -47.70
N GLY A 102 5.70 11.57 -46.85
CA GLY A 102 4.45 12.31 -47.10
C GLY A 102 3.18 11.45 -46.96
N VAL A 103 3.27 10.27 -46.35
CA VAL A 103 2.11 9.40 -46.11
C VAL A 103 1.35 9.89 -44.87
N THR A 104 0.09 10.26 -45.03
CA THR A 104 -0.75 10.76 -43.94
C THR A 104 -1.16 9.62 -42.99
N PRO A 105 -0.89 9.73 -41.67
CA PRO A 105 -1.32 8.74 -40.68
C PRO A 105 -2.84 8.66 -40.58
N ASP A 106 -3.37 7.44 -40.53
CA ASP A 106 -4.77 7.18 -40.22
C ASP A 106 -5.00 7.03 -38.70
N ARG A 107 -6.26 6.87 -38.30
CA ARG A 107 -6.64 6.68 -36.88
C ARG A 107 -5.92 5.48 -36.23
N VAL A 108 -5.66 4.42 -36.99
CA VAL A 108 -5.02 3.20 -36.50
C VAL A 108 -3.53 3.42 -36.27
N THR A 109 -2.88 4.16 -37.17
CA THR A 109 -1.48 4.58 -37.04
C THR A 109 -1.30 5.42 -35.77
N VAL A 110 -2.12 6.47 -35.60
CA VAL A 110 -2.02 7.39 -34.45
C VAL A 110 -2.28 6.65 -33.13
N SER A 111 -3.30 5.80 -33.05
CA SER A 111 -3.57 4.97 -31.86
C SER A 111 -2.44 3.99 -31.56
N THR A 112 -1.82 3.38 -32.58
CA THR A 112 -0.67 2.49 -32.42
C THR A 112 0.51 3.23 -31.80
N VAL A 113 0.83 4.42 -32.30
CA VAL A 113 1.97 5.23 -31.81
C VAL A 113 1.74 5.75 -30.39
N LEU A 114 0.51 6.18 -30.07
CA LEU A 114 0.15 6.64 -28.72
C LEU A 114 0.28 5.53 -27.67
N ASN A 115 0.05 4.28 -28.05
CA ASN A 115 0.20 3.12 -27.17
C ASN A 115 1.66 2.66 -26.99
N LEU A 116 2.63 3.23 -27.72
CA LEU A 116 4.03 2.86 -27.58
C LEU A 116 4.63 3.38 -26.26
N PRO A 117 5.34 2.53 -25.49
CA PRO A 117 6.11 2.96 -24.33
C PRO A 117 7.10 4.10 -24.67
N GLY A 118 7.10 5.17 -23.86
CA GLY A 118 7.97 6.34 -24.07
C GLY A 118 7.41 7.41 -25.00
N CYS A 119 6.18 7.25 -25.50
CA CYS A 119 5.49 8.27 -26.27
C CYS A 119 5.23 9.55 -25.44
N SER A 120 5.63 10.72 -25.96
CA SER A 120 5.23 12.00 -25.39
C SER A 120 3.82 12.37 -25.86
N VAL A 121 2.80 11.97 -25.10
CA VAL A 121 1.38 12.26 -25.37
C VAL A 121 1.11 13.75 -25.65
N PRO A 122 1.69 14.72 -24.90
CA PRO A 122 1.48 16.15 -25.17
C PRO A 122 2.01 16.62 -26.53
N SER A 123 2.99 15.93 -27.12
CA SER A 123 3.53 16.29 -28.44
C SER A 123 2.68 15.75 -29.59
N LEU A 124 2.06 14.58 -29.42
CA LEU A 124 1.26 13.91 -30.43
C LEU A 124 -0.21 14.38 -30.44
N HIS A 125 -0.75 14.84 -29.32
CA HIS A 125 -2.13 15.31 -29.26
C HIS A 125 -2.43 16.51 -30.20
N PRO A 126 -1.63 17.60 -30.24
CA PRO A 126 -1.84 18.67 -31.22
C PRO A 126 -1.71 18.19 -32.68
N PHE A 127 -0.86 17.18 -32.91
CA PHE A 127 -0.71 16.58 -34.23
C PHE A 127 -1.95 15.80 -34.65
N ALA A 128 -2.56 15.02 -33.75
CA ALA A 128 -3.83 14.35 -34.01
C ALA A 128 -4.96 15.34 -34.33
N ILE A 129 -5.00 16.49 -33.65
CA ILE A 129 -5.96 17.57 -33.96
C ILE A 129 -5.73 18.12 -35.38
N LYS A 130 -4.47 18.39 -35.75
CA LYS A 130 -4.13 18.89 -37.11
C LYS A 130 -4.51 17.91 -38.22
N LEU A 131 -4.51 16.60 -37.95
CA LEU A 131 -4.96 15.57 -38.87
C LEU A 131 -6.49 15.45 -38.95
N GLY A 132 -7.25 16.26 -38.20
CA GLY A 132 -8.71 16.17 -38.12
C GLY A 132 -9.21 14.98 -37.30
N LEU A 133 -8.33 14.34 -36.52
CA LEU A 133 -8.66 13.17 -35.68
C LEU A 133 -8.99 13.55 -34.23
N GLY A 134 -9.09 14.84 -33.92
CA GLY A 134 -9.34 15.34 -32.56
C GLY A 134 -10.74 15.04 -32.00
N THR A 135 -11.67 14.58 -32.85
CA THR A 135 -13.04 14.18 -32.47
C THR A 135 -13.32 12.70 -32.72
N ASP A 136 -12.35 11.93 -33.23
CA ASP A 136 -12.50 10.49 -33.46
C ASP A 136 -12.45 9.76 -32.10
N VAL A 137 -13.54 9.05 -31.77
CA VAL A 137 -13.72 8.39 -30.46
C VAL A 137 -12.59 7.41 -30.15
N VAL A 138 -12.03 6.70 -31.13
CA VAL A 138 -10.95 5.72 -30.92
C VAL A 138 -9.64 6.43 -30.58
N VAL A 139 -9.31 7.51 -31.31
CA VAL A 139 -8.13 8.32 -31.05
C VAL A 139 -8.25 9.04 -29.70
N CYS A 140 -9.41 9.64 -29.41
CA CYS A 140 -9.67 10.31 -28.13
C CYS A 140 -9.63 9.32 -26.95
N ASN A 141 -10.21 8.12 -27.07
CA ASN A 141 -10.11 7.08 -26.03
C ASN A 141 -8.66 6.66 -25.79
N THR A 142 -7.85 6.54 -26.84
CA THR A 142 -6.42 6.23 -26.71
C THR A 142 -5.65 7.38 -26.05
N LEU A 143 -5.95 8.64 -26.42
CA LEU A 143 -5.39 9.83 -25.78
C LEU A 143 -5.76 9.92 -24.30
N LEU A 144 -7.03 9.64 -23.95
CA LEU A 144 -7.51 9.61 -22.57
C LEU A 144 -6.75 8.58 -21.74
N ASP A 145 -6.68 7.33 -22.20
CA ASP A 145 -5.93 6.27 -21.51
C ASP A 145 -4.45 6.62 -21.37
N ALA A 146 -3.83 7.16 -22.42
CA ALA A 146 -2.44 7.60 -22.38
C ALA A 146 -2.24 8.75 -21.38
N TYR A 147 -3.09 9.78 -21.37
CA TYR A 147 -3.02 10.87 -20.38
C TYR A 147 -3.20 10.36 -18.95
N CYS A 148 -4.16 9.46 -18.71
CA CYS A 148 -4.39 8.87 -17.40
C CYS A 148 -3.21 8.02 -16.93
N LYS A 149 -2.60 7.22 -17.81
CA LYS A 149 -1.41 6.41 -17.49
C LYS A 149 -0.18 7.24 -17.13
N HIS A 150 -0.07 8.45 -17.67
CA HIS A 150 1.03 9.38 -17.40
C HIS A 150 0.74 10.36 -16.25
N GLY A 151 -0.36 10.19 -15.51
CA GLY A 151 -0.75 11.08 -14.39
C GLY A 151 -1.18 12.48 -14.81
N LEU A 152 -1.50 12.69 -16.11
CA LEU A 152 -1.92 13.98 -16.67
C LEU A 152 -3.45 14.08 -16.73
N LEU A 153 -4.13 13.79 -15.62
CA LEU A 153 -5.59 13.67 -15.57
C LEU A 153 -6.32 14.94 -16.01
N ALA A 154 -5.77 16.14 -15.71
CA ALA A 154 -6.37 17.41 -16.13
C ALA A 154 -6.44 17.57 -17.66
N ALA A 155 -5.42 17.08 -18.38
CA ALA A 155 -5.42 17.07 -19.84
C ALA A 155 -6.41 16.04 -20.38
N GLY A 156 -6.48 14.85 -19.76
CA GLY A 156 -7.49 13.83 -20.06
C GLY A 156 -8.92 14.38 -19.89
N ARG A 157 -9.20 15.07 -18.79
CA ARG A 157 -10.52 15.67 -18.54
C ARG A 157 -10.94 16.66 -19.62
N ARG A 158 -10.01 17.45 -20.17
CA ARG A 158 -10.30 18.36 -21.29
C ARG A 158 -10.74 17.61 -22.54
N VAL A 159 -9.96 16.60 -22.94
CA VAL A 159 -10.31 15.73 -24.07
C VAL A 159 -11.70 15.12 -23.85
N PHE A 160 -11.97 14.59 -22.67
CA PHE A 160 -13.26 14.02 -22.34
C PHE A 160 -14.41 15.03 -22.52
N LEU A 161 -14.26 16.26 -22.05
CA LEU A 161 -15.29 17.29 -22.18
C LEU A 161 -15.52 17.72 -23.63
N GLU A 162 -14.45 17.78 -24.43
CA GLU A 162 -14.49 18.18 -25.84
C GLU A 162 -15.05 17.09 -26.78
N MET A 163 -15.05 15.82 -26.36
CA MET A 163 -15.59 14.72 -27.16
C MET A 163 -17.11 14.86 -27.39
N PRO A 164 -17.58 14.86 -28.66
CA PRO A 164 -19.01 14.96 -28.96
C PRO A 164 -19.78 13.69 -28.54
N ASP A 165 -19.23 12.53 -28.87
CA ASP A 165 -19.78 11.22 -28.51
C ASP A 165 -18.88 10.53 -27.49
N LYS A 166 -19.49 9.88 -26.50
CA LYS A 166 -18.81 9.17 -25.42
C LYS A 166 -19.37 7.78 -25.30
N ASP A 167 -18.52 6.77 -25.48
CA ASP A 167 -18.89 5.37 -25.35
C ASP A 167 -18.49 4.80 -23.99
N THR A 168 -18.80 3.53 -23.73
CA THR A 168 -18.42 2.86 -22.49
C THR A 168 -16.90 2.87 -22.24
N VAL A 169 -16.08 2.82 -23.30
CA VAL A 169 -14.62 2.85 -23.19
C VAL A 169 -14.16 4.24 -22.73
N THR A 170 -14.76 5.31 -23.25
CA THR A 170 -14.50 6.70 -22.85
C THR A 170 -14.72 6.90 -21.34
N TYR A 171 -15.86 6.47 -20.82
CA TYR A 171 -16.18 6.58 -19.39
C TYR A 171 -15.26 5.71 -18.53
N ASN A 172 -15.01 4.45 -18.92
CA ASN A 172 -14.15 3.54 -18.17
C ASN A 172 -12.71 4.08 -18.03
N ALA A 173 -12.15 4.65 -19.10
CA ALA A 173 -10.82 5.25 -19.08
C ALA A 173 -10.72 6.40 -18.06
N MET A 174 -11.73 7.29 -18.04
CA MET A 174 -11.77 8.40 -17.08
C MET A 174 -12.02 7.93 -15.63
N ILE A 175 -12.94 6.99 -15.42
CA ILE A 175 -13.22 6.42 -14.08
C ILE A 175 -11.94 5.81 -13.50
N MET A 176 -11.20 5.01 -14.29
CA MET A 176 -9.93 4.42 -13.86
C MET A 176 -8.83 5.48 -13.65
N GLY A 177 -8.75 6.49 -14.51
CA GLY A 177 -7.83 7.61 -14.35
C GLY A 177 -8.06 8.35 -13.03
N CYS A 178 -9.30 8.74 -12.75
CA CYS A 178 -9.69 9.37 -11.48
C CYS A 178 -9.39 8.45 -10.29
N SER A 179 -9.66 7.15 -10.40
CA SER A 179 -9.39 6.18 -9.33
C SER A 179 -7.90 6.08 -8.97
N LYS A 180 -7.01 6.10 -9.96
CA LYS A 180 -5.55 6.00 -9.75
C LYS A 180 -4.97 7.22 -9.04
N GLU A 181 -5.55 8.39 -9.31
CA GLU A 181 -5.17 9.66 -8.67
C GLU A 181 -5.89 9.89 -7.31
N GLY A 182 -6.67 8.90 -6.83
CA GLY A 182 -7.41 9.01 -5.56
C GLY A 182 -8.67 9.87 -5.60
N LEU A 183 -9.08 10.36 -6.78
CA LEU A 183 -10.27 11.21 -6.97
C LEU A 183 -11.55 10.35 -7.08
N HIS A 184 -11.82 9.57 -6.04
CA HIS A 184 -12.87 8.56 -6.04
C HIS A 184 -14.29 9.14 -6.19
N THR A 185 -14.58 10.29 -5.58
CA THR A 185 -15.88 10.96 -5.69
C THR A 185 -16.21 11.37 -7.13
N GLU A 186 -15.22 11.86 -7.87
CA GLU A 186 -15.38 12.21 -9.29
C GLU A 186 -15.63 10.96 -10.14
N ALA A 187 -14.91 9.87 -9.85
CA ALA A 187 -15.12 8.59 -10.54
C ALA A 187 -16.57 8.09 -10.38
N LEU A 188 -17.18 8.27 -9.20
CA LEU A 188 -18.60 7.94 -8.98
C LEU A 188 -19.56 8.90 -9.69
N GLN A 189 -19.24 10.19 -9.77
CA GLN A 189 -20.03 11.15 -10.55
C GLN A 189 -20.00 10.81 -12.04
N LEU A 190 -18.85 10.39 -12.57
CA LEU A 190 -18.68 9.93 -13.95
C LEU A 190 -19.48 8.65 -14.21
N PHE A 191 -19.51 7.71 -13.27
CA PHE A 191 -20.34 6.52 -13.38
C PHE A 191 -21.84 6.84 -13.37
N ALA A 192 -22.27 7.75 -12.50
CA ALA A 192 -23.65 8.23 -12.50
C ALA A 192 -24.01 8.95 -13.80
N ALA A 193 -23.08 9.70 -14.39
CA ALA A 193 -23.25 10.35 -15.69
C ALA A 193 -23.34 9.32 -16.83
N MET A 194 -22.49 8.29 -16.84
CA MET A 194 -22.55 7.17 -17.79
C MET A 194 -23.93 6.50 -17.75
N ARG A 195 -24.44 6.18 -16.56
CA ARG A 195 -25.76 5.57 -16.39
C ARG A 195 -26.91 6.45 -16.89
N ARG A 196 -26.78 7.77 -16.76
CA ARG A 196 -27.76 8.74 -17.28
C ARG A 196 -27.67 8.92 -18.80
N ALA A 197 -26.47 8.87 -19.35
CA ALA A 197 -26.24 9.00 -20.79
C ALA A 197 -26.70 7.77 -21.60
N GLY A 198 -26.80 6.60 -20.95
CA GLY A 198 -27.30 5.37 -21.57
C GLY A 198 -26.29 4.31 -22.03
N PRO A 199 -24.95 4.55 -22.10
CA PRO A 199 -24.01 3.47 -22.37
C PRO A 199 -24.11 2.32 -21.36
N PRO A 200 -24.14 1.06 -21.81
CA PRO A 200 -24.27 -0.09 -20.92
C PRO A 200 -23.02 -0.26 -20.05
N ALA A 201 -23.24 -0.58 -18.78
CA ALA A 201 -22.17 -0.99 -17.89
C ALA A 201 -21.63 -2.35 -18.34
N THR A 202 -20.30 -2.46 -18.44
CA THR A 202 -19.60 -3.69 -18.83
C THR A 202 -18.87 -4.28 -17.64
N ASN A 203 -18.31 -5.49 -17.80
CA ASN A 203 -17.44 -6.12 -16.81
C ASN A 203 -16.29 -5.21 -16.37
N PHE A 204 -15.70 -4.47 -17.32
CA PHE A 204 -14.67 -3.46 -17.02
C PHE A 204 -15.22 -2.33 -16.16
N THR A 205 -16.41 -1.83 -16.46
CA THR A 205 -17.06 -0.77 -15.66
C THR A 205 -17.25 -1.21 -14.21
N PHE A 206 -17.75 -2.43 -13.98
CA PHE A 206 -17.92 -2.96 -12.62
C PHE A 206 -16.59 -3.11 -11.89
N SER A 207 -15.56 -3.65 -12.54
CA SER A 207 -14.21 -3.75 -11.97
C SER A 207 -13.63 -2.37 -11.61
N SER A 208 -13.81 -1.36 -12.46
CA SER A 208 -13.38 0.01 -12.19
C SER A 208 -14.07 0.61 -10.97
N ILE A 209 -15.39 0.46 -10.85
CA ILE A 209 -16.13 1.00 -9.69
C ILE A 209 -15.85 0.22 -8.41
N LEU A 210 -15.59 -1.08 -8.49
CA LEU A 210 -15.14 -1.87 -7.34
C LEU A 210 -13.76 -1.43 -6.87
N THR A 211 -12.85 -1.09 -7.80
CA THR A 211 -11.54 -0.51 -7.46
C THR A 211 -11.68 0.83 -6.75
N VAL A 212 -12.60 1.69 -7.23
CA VAL A 212 -12.94 2.96 -6.57
C VAL A 212 -13.51 2.73 -5.17
N ALA A 213 -14.46 1.80 -5.03
CA ALA A 213 -15.09 1.48 -3.75
C ALA A 213 -14.07 0.90 -2.75
N ALA A 214 -13.12 0.09 -3.23
CA ALA A 214 -12.02 -0.45 -2.43
C ALA A 214 -11.06 0.65 -1.97
N GLY A 215 -10.70 1.60 -2.85
CA GLY A 215 -9.87 2.75 -2.49
C GLY A 215 -10.51 3.66 -1.44
N MET A 216 -11.83 3.75 -1.43
CA MET A 216 -12.59 4.48 -0.40
C MET A 216 -12.89 3.65 0.86
N ALA A 217 -12.56 2.34 0.87
CA ALA A 217 -13.01 1.38 1.88
C ALA A 217 -14.53 1.42 2.15
N HIS A 218 -15.35 1.73 1.12
CA HIS A 218 -16.77 2.00 1.28
C HIS A 218 -17.64 0.74 1.04
N LEU A 219 -17.83 -0.07 2.09
CA LEU A 219 -18.49 -1.37 2.00
C LEU A 219 -19.89 -1.35 1.35
N HIS A 220 -20.74 -0.39 1.72
CA HIS A 220 -22.12 -0.32 1.20
C HIS A 220 -22.18 -0.09 -0.30
N LEU A 221 -21.28 0.73 -0.84
CA LEU A 221 -21.22 1.03 -2.26
C LEU A 221 -20.79 -0.22 -3.05
N GLY A 222 -19.74 -0.91 -2.59
CA GLY A 222 -19.33 -2.13 -3.28
C GLY A 222 -20.37 -3.25 -3.16
N ARG A 223 -21.14 -3.33 -2.06
CA ARG A 223 -22.30 -4.25 -1.98
C ARG A 223 -23.42 -3.88 -2.97
N GLN A 224 -23.69 -2.59 -3.18
CA GLN A 224 -24.62 -2.15 -4.23
C GLN A 224 -24.11 -2.53 -5.63
N VAL A 225 -22.82 -2.36 -5.88
CA VAL A 225 -22.19 -2.75 -7.16
C VAL A 225 -22.21 -4.27 -7.33
N HIS A 226 -21.95 -5.04 -6.28
CA HIS A 226 -22.07 -6.50 -6.29
C HIS A 226 -23.50 -6.92 -6.61
N ALA A 227 -24.52 -6.29 -6.02
CA ALA A 227 -25.92 -6.55 -6.38
C ALA A 227 -26.22 -6.23 -7.86
N LEU A 228 -25.59 -5.19 -8.44
CA LEU A 228 -25.71 -4.90 -9.87
C LEU A 228 -25.03 -5.96 -10.74
N VAL A 229 -23.86 -6.49 -10.32
CA VAL A 229 -23.16 -7.59 -11.00
C VAL A 229 -23.98 -8.88 -10.99
N VAL A 230 -24.64 -9.18 -9.87
CA VAL A 230 -25.54 -10.35 -9.76
C VAL A 230 -26.77 -10.19 -10.65
N ARG A 231 -27.29 -8.97 -10.80
CA ARG A 231 -28.42 -8.67 -11.67
C ARG A 231 -28.06 -8.64 -13.15
N SER A 232 -26.79 -8.47 -13.49
CA SER A 232 -26.30 -8.59 -14.87
C SER A 232 -25.85 -10.03 -15.15
N THR A 233 -25.66 -10.38 -16.42
CA THR A 233 -25.04 -11.67 -16.81
C THR A 233 -23.54 -11.73 -16.48
N SER A 234 -23.02 -10.79 -15.68
CA SER A 234 -21.60 -10.66 -15.35
C SER A 234 -21.16 -11.57 -14.21
N VAL A 235 -22.07 -12.18 -13.45
CA VAL A 235 -21.75 -13.06 -12.31
C VAL A 235 -20.92 -14.29 -12.69
N LEU A 236 -21.02 -14.74 -13.95
CA LEU A 236 -20.23 -15.87 -14.47
C LEU A 236 -18.80 -15.47 -14.85
N ASN A 237 -18.46 -14.18 -14.83
CA ASN A 237 -17.17 -13.70 -15.30
C ASN A 237 -16.14 -13.68 -14.16
N VAL A 238 -15.15 -14.58 -14.24
CA VAL A 238 -14.06 -14.72 -13.26
C VAL A 238 -13.33 -13.40 -13.00
N PHE A 239 -13.14 -12.56 -14.02
CA PHE A 239 -12.45 -11.28 -13.88
C PHE A 239 -13.22 -10.27 -13.00
N VAL A 240 -14.56 -10.20 -13.13
CA VAL A 240 -15.38 -9.34 -12.25
C VAL A 240 -15.39 -9.90 -10.82
N ASN A 241 -15.51 -11.22 -10.66
CA ASN A 241 -15.47 -11.86 -9.34
C ASN A 241 -14.12 -11.67 -8.64
N ASN A 242 -13.00 -11.73 -9.37
CA ASN A 242 -11.67 -11.39 -8.85
C ASN A 242 -11.59 -9.94 -8.34
N SER A 243 -12.26 -9.01 -9.03
CA SER A 243 -12.36 -7.61 -8.59
C SER A 243 -13.22 -7.46 -7.33
N LEU A 244 -14.29 -8.27 -7.19
CA LEU A 244 -15.10 -8.33 -5.98
C LEU A 244 -14.34 -8.95 -4.80
N LEU A 245 -13.55 -10.01 -5.04
CA LEU A 245 -12.68 -10.60 -4.03
C LEU A 245 -11.65 -9.58 -3.51
N ASP A 246 -11.01 -8.82 -4.40
CA ASP A 246 -10.06 -7.75 -4.03
C ASP A 246 -10.76 -6.64 -3.24
N PHE A 247 -11.97 -6.25 -3.66
CA PHE A 247 -12.79 -5.28 -2.92
C PHE A 247 -13.12 -5.75 -1.50
N TYR A 248 -13.64 -6.97 -1.34
CA TYR A 248 -14.00 -7.51 -0.02
C TYR A 248 -12.76 -7.73 0.86
N SER A 249 -11.64 -8.16 0.27
CA SER A 249 -10.34 -8.25 0.94
C SER A 249 -9.90 -6.90 1.52
N LYS A 250 -9.92 -5.83 0.70
CA LYS A 250 -9.51 -4.48 1.12
C LYS A 250 -10.48 -3.80 2.09
N CYS A 251 -11.74 -4.23 2.12
CA CYS A 251 -12.73 -3.76 3.10
C CYS A 251 -12.78 -4.63 4.37
N ASP A 252 -11.79 -5.50 4.59
CA ASP A 252 -11.69 -6.40 5.75
C ASP A 252 -12.94 -7.28 5.98
N CYS A 253 -13.61 -7.66 4.89
CA CYS A 253 -14.83 -8.47 4.90
C CYS A 253 -14.54 -9.89 4.44
N LEU A 254 -13.62 -10.58 5.13
CA LEU A 254 -13.15 -11.92 4.73
C LEU A 254 -14.26 -12.97 4.65
N GLY A 255 -15.33 -12.85 5.46
CA GLY A 255 -16.47 -13.75 5.40
C GLY A 255 -17.26 -13.64 4.08
N ASP A 256 -17.50 -12.41 3.61
CA ASP A 256 -18.16 -12.16 2.32
C ASP A 256 -17.26 -12.59 1.15
N MET A 257 -15.96 -12.29 1.24
CA MET A 257 -14.96 -12.74 0.27
C MET A 257 -14.94 -14.27 0.17
N ARG A 258 -14.96 -14.97 1.30
CA ARG A 258 -14.92 -16.43 1.34
C ARG A 258 -16.15 -17.05 0.69
N ARG A 259 -17.34 -16.55 1.05
CA ARG A 259 -18.60 -17.01 0.43
C ARG A 259 -18.58 -16.82 -1.08
N LEU A 260 -18.18 -15.64 -1.54
CA LEU A 260 -18.04 -15.37 -2.97
C LEU A 260 -17.05 -16.34 -3.64
N PHE A 261 -15.88 -16.56 -3.04
CA PHE A 261 -14.89 -17.49 -3.57
C PHE A 261 -15.43 -18.92 -3.69
N ASP A 262 -16.17 -19.38 -2.67
CA ASP A 262 -16.78 -20.71 -2.66
C ASP A 262 -17.91 -20.85 -3.69
N GLU A 263 -18.67 -19.79 -3.94
CA GLU A 263 -19.77 -19.74 -4.94
C GLU A 263 -19.29 -19.55 -6.39
N MET A 264 -18.03 -19.15 -6.61
CA MET A 264 -17.50 -18.95 -7.97
C MET A 264 -17.47 -20.26 -8.77
N PRO A 265 -18.09 -20.30 -9.98
CA PRO A 265 -18.15 -21.52 -10.80
C PRO A 265 -16.81 -21.87 -11.43
N GLU A 266 -16.04 -20.85 -11.80
CA GLU A 266 -14.69 -20.97 -12.31
C GLU A 266 -13.76 -20.11 -11.46
N ARG A 267 -12.58 -20.65 -11.16
CA ARG A 267 -11.51 -19.97 -10.41
C ARG A 267 -10.24 -20.06 -11.25
N ASP A 268 -9.48 -18.98 -11.27
CA ASP A 268 -8.18 -18.95 -11.92
C ASP A 268 -7.07 -18.66 -10.91
N ASN A 269 -5.83 -18.61 -11.39
CA ASN A 269 -4.68 -18.26 -10.56
C ASN A 269 -4.88 -16.91 -9.86
N VAL A 270 -5.55 -15.95 -10.50
CA VAL A 270 -5.79 -14.63 -9.94
C VAL A 270 -6.77 -14.73 -8.77
N SER A 271 -7.82 -15.54 -8.86
CA SER A 271 -8.76 -15.82 -7.76
C SER A 271 -8.03 -16.33 -6.52
N TYR A 272 -7.19 -17.37 -6.68
CA TYR A 272 -6.40 -17.92 -5.56
C TYR A 272 -5.40 -16.91 -5.01
N ASN A 273 -4.71 -16.14 -5.87
CA ASN A 273 -3.74 -15.14 -5.45
C ASN A 273 -4.37 -14.07 -4.55
N VAL A 274 -5.53 -13.54 -4.96
CA VAL A 274 -6.25 -12.49 -4.21
C VAL A 274 -6.64 -13.02 -2.84
N VAL A 275 -7.22 -14.22 -2.77
CA VAL A 275 -7.71 -14.80 -1.50
C VAL A 275 -6.56 -15.24 -0.59
N ILE A 276 -5.49 -15.84 -1.15
CA ILE A 276 -4.28 -16.20 -0.40
C ILE A 276 -3.62 -14.93 0.16
N ALA A 277 -3.48 -13.87 -0.62
CA ALA A 277 -2.95 -12.59 -0.15
C ALA A 277 -3.82 -11.98 0.95
N ALA A 278 -5.15 -12.00 0.78
CA ALA A 278 -6.09 -11.50 1.78
C ALA A 278 -5.94 -12.22 3.12
N TYR A 279 -5.90 -13.57 3.13
CA TYR A 279 -5.70 -14.33 4.35
C TYR A 279 -4.28 -14.19 4.93
N ALA A 280 -3.26 -14.00 4.09
CA ALA A 280 -1.90 -13.78 4.54
C ALA A 280 -1.76 -12.43 5.27
N TRP A 281 -2.36 -11.36 4.74
CA TRP A 281 -2.40 -10.05 5.41
C TRP A 281 -3.13 -10.09 6.75
N ASN A 282 -4.17 -10.93 6.85
CA ASN A 282 -4.91 -11.16 8.09
C ASN A 282 -4.32 -12.26 8.98
N GLN A 283 -3.05 -12.65 8.73
CA GLN A 283 -2.30 -13.64 9.51
C GLN A 283 -3.01 -15.00 9.71
N CYS A 284 -3.92 -15.36 8.80
CA CYS A 284 -4.68 -16.60 8.83
C CYS A 284 -3.90 -17.73 8.15
N ALA A 285 -2.79 -18.15 8.76
CA ALA A 285 -1.83 -19.06 8.14
C ALA A 285 -2.40 -20.41 7.71
N GLY A 286 -3.28 -20.99 8.52
CA GLY A 286 -3.92 -22.28 8.21
C GLY A 286 -4.73 -22.25 6.91
N MET A 287 -5.43 -21.13 6.65
CA MET A 287 -6.20 -20.95 5.41
C MET A 287 -5.31 -20.76 4.19
N VAL A 288 -4.25 -19.96 4.33
CA VAL A 288 -3.25 -19.74 3.27
C VAL A 288 -2.63 -21.07 2.81
N LEU A 289 -2.15 -21.89 3.75
CA LEU A 289 -1.53 -23.17 3.43
C LEU A 289 -2.51 -24.16 2.83
N ARG A 290 -3.78 -24.16 3.28
CA ARG A 290 -4.83 -25.01 2.73
C ARG A 290 -5.15 -24.64 1.29
N LEU A 291 -5.38 -23.35 1.01
CA LEU A 291 -5.68 -22.83 -0.33
C LEU A 291 -4.50 -23.00 -1.28
N PHE A 292 -3.27 -22.81 -0.79
CA PHE A 292 -2.07 -23.04 -1.58
C PHE A 292 -1.93 -24.51 -2.00
N ARG A 293 -2.17 -25.46 -1.08
CA ARG A 293 -2.17 -26.90 -1.40
C ARG A 293 -3.30 -27.27 -2.36
N GLU A 294 -4.47 -26.68 -2.21
CA GLU A 294 -5.60 -26.87 -3.12
C GLU A 294 -5.23 -26.42 -4.54
N MET A 295 -4.70 -25.20 -4.68
CA MET A 295 -4.21 -24.64 -5.94
C MET A 295 -3.17 -25.57 -6.60
N GLN A 296 -2.24 -26.12 -5.81
CA GLN A 296 -1.23 -27.07 -6.30
C GLN A 296 -1.84 -28.40 -6.79
N ARG A 297 -2.88 -28.91 -6.12
CA ARG A 297 -3.56 -30.16 -6.53
C ARG A 297 -4.37 -30.01 -7.81
N LEU A 298 -4.95 -28.84 -8.03
CA LEU A 298 -5.76 -28.55 -9.22
C LEU A 298 -4.91 -28.28 -10.48
N GLY A 299 -3.58 -28.26 -10.36
CA GLY A 299 -2.68 -28.08 -11.49
C GLY A 299 -2.66 -26.66 -12.06
N PHE A 300 -3.12 -25.68 -11.28
CA PHE A 300 -3.00 -24.25 -11.62
C PHE A 300 -1.54 -23.86 -11.81
N ASP A 301 -1.26 -23.10 -12.87
CA ASP A 301 0.10 -22.73 -13.24
C ASP A 301 0.82 -22.03 -12.08
N ARG A 302 2.04 -22.50 -11.78
CA ARG A 302 2.82 -22.19 -10.57
C ARG A 302 3.48 -20.81 -10.69
N GLN A 303 2.65 -19.78 -10.71
CA GLN A 303 3.10 -18.39 -10.79
C GLN A 303 3.91 -17.99 -9.55
N LEU A 304 4.82 -17.01 -9.69
CA LEU A 304 5.75 -16.58 -8.63
C LEU A 304 5.05 -15.96 -7.40
N LEU A 305 3.89 -15.34 -7.59
CA LEU A 305 3.18 -14.58 -6.55
C LEU A 305 2.71 -15.43 -5.35
N PRO A 306 2.00 -16.57 -5.52
CA PRO A 306 1.63 -17.46 -4.43
C PRO A 306 2.82 -17.84 -3.52
N TYR A 307 3.95 -18.18 -4.13
CA TYR A 307 5.15 -18.59 -3.41
C TYR A 307 5.72 -17.43 -2.58
N ALA A 308 5.77 -16.22 -3.13
CA ALA A 308 6.23 -15.04 -2.41
C ALA A 308 5.33 -14.74 -1.18
N THR A 309 4.01 -14.83 -1.34
CA THR A 309 3.05 -14.62 -0.25
C THR A 309 3.18 -15.69 0.84
N VAL A 310 3.29 -16.96 0.47
CA VAL A 310 3.47 -18.07 1.43
C VAL A 310 4.81 -17.98 2.14
N LEU A 311 5.90 -17.58 1.46
CA LEU A 311 7.21 -17.35 2.09
C LEU A 311 7.17 -16.19 3.09
N SER A 312 6.51 -15.08 2.73
CA SER A 312 6.35 -13.93 3.62
C SER A 312 5.60 -14.32 4.90
N LEU A 313 4.52 -15.09 4.76
CA LEU A 313 3.77 -15.66 5.88
C LEU A 313 4.63 -16.64 6.68
N ALA A 314 5.37 -17.54 6.03
CA ALA A 314 6.23 -18.52 6.70
C ALA A 314 7.32 -17.85 7.55
N GLY A 315 7.84 -16.69 7.11
CA GLY A 315 8.77 -15.89 7.91
C GLY A 315 8.14 -15.29 9.17
N SER A 316 6.82 -15.13 9.19
CA SER A 316 6.05 -14.65 10.36
C SER A 316 5.55 -15.79 11.24
N LEU A 317 5.74 -17.05 10.85
CA LEU A 317 5.37 -18.21 11.65
C LEU A 317 6.56 -18.72 12.45
N PRO A 318 6.34 -19.25 13.67
CA PRO A 318 7.40 -19.91 14.43
C PRO A 318 7.97 -21.16 13.73
N ASP A 319 7.18 -21.80 12.85
CA ASP A 319 7.58 -23.02 12.15
C ASP A 319 8.37 -22.75 10.87
N VAL A 320 9.70 -22.77 11.03
CA VAL A 320 10.67 -22.62 9.93
C VAL A 320 10.61 -23.77 8.91
N GLN A 321 10.02 -24.93 9.24
CA GLN A 321 9.98 -26.08 8.34
C GLN A 321 9.08 -25.81 7.14
N ILE A 322 8.01 -25.04 7.33
CA ILE A 322 7.14 -24.60 6.23
C ILE A 322 7.97 -23.82 5.21
N GLY A 323 8.76 -22.84 5.66
CA GLY A 323 9.66 -22.06 4.81
C GLY A 323 10.69 -22.93 4.08
N LYS A 324 11.28 -23.92 4.75
CA LYS A 324 12.23 -24.87 4.15
C LYS A 324 11.58 -25.78 3.09
N GLN A 325 10.37 -26.27 3.34
CA GLN A 325 9.62 -27.08 2.37
C GLN A 325 9.31 -26.28 1.11
N ILE A 326 8.86 -25.03 1.27
CA ILE A 326 8.59 -24.13 0.15
C ILE A 326 9.88 -23.82 -0.61
N HIS A 327 10.99 -23.54 0.08
CA HIS A 327 12.29 -23.34 -0.56
C HIS A 327 12.73 -24.57 -1.36
N ALA A 328 12.59 -25.79 -0.84
CA ALA A 328 12.90 -27.01 -1.58
C ALA A 328 12.07 -27.15 -2.86
N GLN A 329 10.77 -26.79 -2.82
CA GLN A 329 9.94 -26.75 -4.02
C GLN A 329 10.44 -25.72 -5.05
N LEU A 330 10.86 -24.53 -4.60
CA LEU A 330 11.40 -23.49 -5.48
C LEU A 330 12.69 -23.91 -6.16
N VAL A 331 13.56 -24.65 -5.46
CA VAL A 331 14.78 -25.22 -6.04
C VAL A 331 14.43 -26.25 -7.12
N LEU A 332 13.50 -27.17 -6.85
CA LEU A 332 13.05 -28.17 -7.83
C LEU A 332 12.41 -27.55 -9.08
N LEU A 333 11.79 -26.38 -8.93
CA LEU A 333 11.17 -25.65 -10.04
C LEU A 333 12.13 -24.72 -10.78
N GLY A 334 13.38 -24.56 -10.32
CA GLY A 334 14.32 -23.59 -10.88
C GLY A 334 13.94 -22.13 -10.62
N LEU A 335 13.03 -21.86 -9.67
CA LEU A 335 12.49 -20.54 -9.38
C LEU A 335 13.19 -19.84 -8.20
N ALA A 336 14.07 -20.54 -7.49
CA ALA A 336 14.80 -19.97 -6.35
C ALA A 336 15.77 -18.83 -6.75
N SER A 337 16.24 -18.82 -8.00
CA SER A 337 17.12 -17.79 -8.55
C SER A 337 16.38 -16.55 -9.09
N GLU A 338 15.05 -16.62 -9.24
CA GLU A 338 14.23 -15.49 -9.67
C GLU A 338 14.31 -14.34 -8.68
N ASP A 339 14.34 -13.08 -9.15
CA ASP A 339 14.63 -11.94 -8.27
C ASP A 339 13.60 -11.81 -7.13
N LEU A 340 12.31 -11.90 -7.47
CA LEU A 340 11.20 -11.80 -6.52
C LEU A 340 11.28 -12.88 -5.42
N LEU A 341 11.45 -14.14 -5.81
CA LEU A 341 11.44 -15.26 -4.88
C LEU A 341 12.73 -15.39 -4.09
N GLY A 342 13.88 -15.10 -4.70
CA GLY A 342 15.15 -15.00 -3.98
C GLY A 342 15.10 -13.93 -2.89
N ASN A 343 14.45 -12.77 -3.17
CA ASN A 343 14.28 -11.71 -2.17
C ASN A 343 13.30 -12.14 -1.07
N ALA A 344 12.21 -12.84 -1.40
CA ALA A 344 11.28 -13.39 -0.42
C ALA A 344 11.92 -14.47 0.47
N LEU A 345 12.83 -15.29 -0.07
CA LEU A 345 13.61 -16.28 0.70
C LEU A 345 14.56 -15.60 1.69
N ILE A 346 15.24 -14.52 1.28
CA ILE A 346 16.10 -13.73 2.17
C ILE A 346 15.29 -13.15 3.32
N ASP A 347 14.12 -12.55 3.04
CA ASP A 347 13.21 -12.00 4.05
C ASP A 347 12.71 -13.10 5.01
N MET A 348 12.22 -14.21 4.47
CA MET A 348 11.72 -15.34 5.26
C MET A 348 12.78 -15.89 6.20
N TYR A 349 13.98 -16.20 5.69
CA TYR A 349 15.06 -16.73 6.53
C TYR A 349 15.56 -15.72 7.56
N SER A 350 15.56 -14.42 7.22
CA SER A 350 15.95 -13.37 8.15
C SER A 350 14.95 -13.23 9.30
N LYS A 351 13.65 -13.28 9.02
CA LYS A 351 12.59 -13.23 10.06
C LYS A 351 12.58 -14.47 10.95
N CYS A 352 12.92 -15.64 10.39
CA CYS A 352 13.12 -16.87 11.15
C CYS A 352 14.43 -16.90 11.97
N GLY A 353 15.21 -15.81 12.01
CA GLY A 353 16.49 -15.75 12.71
C GLY A 353 17.64 -16.53 12.06
N MET A 354 17.42 -17.17 10.91
CA MET A 354 18.43 -17.98 10.21
C MET A 354 19.22 -17.13 9.20
N LEU A 355 19.95 -16.13 9.72
CA LEU A 355 20.71 -15.20 8.89
C LEU A 355 21.72 -15.86 7.96
N ASP A 356 22.33 -16.99 8.35
CA ASP A 356 23.31 -17.66 7.49
C ASP A 356 22.66 -18.27 6.24
N ALA A 357 21.45 -18.81 6.37
CA ALA A 357 20.66 -19.25 5.22
C ALA A 357 20.26 -18.08 4.31
N ALA A 358 19.92 -16.92 4.90
CA ALA A 358 19.65 -15.70 4.14
C ALA A 358 20.89 -15.21 3.37
N LYS A 359 22.09 -15.23 3.99
CA LYS A 359 23.37 -14.88 3.36
C LYS A 359 23.73 -15.80 2.19
N ILE A 360 23.49 -17.11 2.33
CA ILE A 360 23.74 -18.08 1.25
C ILE A 360 22.84 -17.75 0.05
N ASN A 361 21.55 -17.52 0.28
CA ASN A 361 20.62 -17.14 -0.80
C ASN A 361 21.01 -15.82 -1.45
N PHE A 362 21.37 -14.80 -0.66
CA PHE A 362 21.86 -13.52 -1.18
C PHE A 362 23.13 -13.69 -2.03
N SER A 363 24.09 -14.49 -1.57
CA SER A 363 25.34 -14.75 -2.28
C SER A 363 25.11 -15.45 -3.62
N ASN A 364 24.21 -16.43 -3.66
CA ASN A 364 23.89 -17.25 -4.84
C ASN A 364 23.13 -16.49 -5.95
N LYS A 365 22.61 -15.27 -5.69
CA LYS A 365 22.00 -14.44 -6.73
C LYS A 365 23.05 -13.91 -7.71
N SER A 366 22.87 -14.21 -8.99
CA SER A 366 23.72 -13.76 -10.11
C SER A 366 23.70 -12.24 -10.26
N GLU A 367 22.52 -11.63 -10.20
CA GLU A 367 22.33 -10.18 -10.16
C GLU A 367 21.63 -9.77 -8.85
N LYS A 368 22.27 -8.85 -8.12
CA LYS A 368 21.75 -8.34 -6.86
C LYS A 368 21.07 -7.00 -7.10
N SER A 369 19.74 -6.98 -7.08
CA SER A 369 18.94 -5.76 -7.22
C SER A 369 18.99 -4.93 -5.94
N ALA A 370 18.63 -3.63 -6.02
CA ALA A 370 18.50 -2.77 -4.83
C ALA A 370 17.58 -3.39 -3.75
N ILE A 371 16.54 -4.12 -4.18
CA ILE A 371 15.61 -4.84 -3.31
C ILE A 371 16.32 -5.97 -2.55
N SER A 372 17.17 -6.74 -3.21
CA SER A 372 17.93 -7.82 -2.57
C SER A 372 18.89 -7.33 -1.48
N TRP A 373 19.57 -6.21 -1.73
CA TRP A 373 20.43 -5.55 -0.73
C TRP A 373 19.61 -5.02 0.44
N THR A 374 18.46 -4.40 0.14
CA THR A 374 17.54 -3.89 1.15
C THR A 374 16.99 -5.00 2.04
N ALA A 375 16.61 -6.14 1.46
CA ALA A 375 16.14 -7.30 2.20
C ALA A 375 17.22 -7.82 3.16
N MET A 376 18.47 -7.97 2.68
CA MET A 376 19.58 -8.42 3.52
C MET A 376 19.90 -7.41 4.64
N ILE A 377 20.01 -6.12 4.32
CA ILE A 377 20.24 -5.05 5.30
C ILE A 377 19.15 -5.06 6.38
N THR A 378 17.88 -5.15 5.97
CA THR A 378 16.75 -5.20 6.90
C THR A 378 16.82 -6.43 7.78
N GLY A 379 17.18 -7.59 7.21
CA GLY A 379 17.39 -8.83 7.96
C GLY A 379 18.46 -8.72 9.05
N TYR A 380 19.62 -8.11 8.74
CA TYR A 380 20.66 -7.84 9.75
C TYR A 380 20.16 -6.91 10.86
N VAL A 381 19.44 -5.83 10.51
CA VAL A 381 18.89 -4.89 11.49
C VAL A 381 17.83 -5.53 12.40
N GLN A 382 16.95 -6.37 11.85
CA GLN A 382 15.94 -7.08 12.61
C GLN A 382 16.55 -8.07 13.62
N ASN A 383 17.69 -8.66 13.28
CA ASN A 383 18.43 -9.59 14.14
C ASN A 383 19.49 -8.91 15.03
N GLY A 384 19.46 -7.57 15.17
CA GLY A 384 20.35 -6.82 16.06
C GLY A 384 21.78 -6.61 15.56
N GLN A 385 22.14 -7.12 14.38
CA GLN A 385 23.47 -7.01 13.78
C GLN A 385 23.61 -5.70 13.00
N HIS A 386 23.61 -4.59 13.73
CA HIS A 386 23.53 -3.23 13.16
C HIS A 386 24.81 -2.78 12.45
N GLU A 387 25.99 -3.25 12.86
CA GLU A 387 27.27 -2.87 12.24
C GLU A 387 27.41 -3.50 10.86
N GLU A 388 27.05 -4.78 10.73
CA GLU A 388 27.04 -5.51 9.46
C GLU A 388 26.01 -4.92 8.49
N ALA A 389 24.86 -4.47 8.99
CA ALA A 389 23.87 -3.76 8.17
C ALA A 389 24.45 -2.47 7.56
N LEU A 390 25.23 -1.70 8.33
CA LEU A 390 25.88 -0.48 7.85
C LEU A 390 27.03 -0.76 6.87
N GLN A 391 27.75 -1.86 7.09
CA GLN A 391 28.76 -2.33 6.16
C GLN A 391 28.11 -2.70 4.81
N LEU A 392 27.03 -3.48 4.82
CA LEU A 392 26.27 -3.82 3.62
C LEU A 392 25.69 -2.59 2.90
N PHE A 393 25.21 -1.59 3.64
CA PHE A 393 24.78 -0.32 3.03
C PHE A 393 25.92 0.39 2.31
N SER A 394 27.12 0.37 2.89
CA SER A 394 28.30 0.95 2.25
C SER A 394 28.67 0.18 0.98
N ASP A 395 28.57 -1.15 1.00
CA ASP A 395 28.86 -2.01 -0.15
C ASP A 395 27.83 -1.86 -1.26
N MET A 396 26.53 -1.73 -0.93
CA MET A 396 25.46 -1.39 -1.88
C MET A 396 25.78 -0.09 -2.63
N ARG A 397 26.26 0.93 -1.92
CA ARG A 397 26.65 2.21 -2.53
C ARG A 397 27.90 2.10 -3.39
N ARG A 398 28.89 1.32 -2.97
CA ARG A 398 30.11 1.04 -3.77
C ARG A 398 29.78 0.28 -5.06
N ALA A 399 28.76 -0.56 -5.04
CA ALA A 399 28.22 -1.24 -6.21
C ALA A 399 27.42 -0.32 -7.16
N GLY A 400 27.32 0.99 -6.87
CA GLY A 400 26.62 1.96 -7.72
C GLY A 400 25.10 1.91 -7.62
N LEU A 401 24.53 1.09 -6.73
CA LEU A 401 23.10 1.00 -6.52
C LEU A 401 22.60 2.15 -5.66
N ARG A 402 21.46 2.74 -6.04
CA ARG A 402 20.81 3.80 -5.26
C ARG A 402 19.95 3.19 -4.16
N PRO A 403 20.20 3.53 -2.88
CA PRO A 403 19.32 3.15 -1.79
C PRO A 403 17.91 3.72 -1.96
N ASP A 404 16.90 2.94 -1.62
CA ASP A 404 15.49 3.35 -1.66
C ASP A 404 14.99 3.77 -0.26
N ARG A 405 13.71 4.15 -0.16
CA ARG A 405 13.11 4.59 1.10
C ARG A 405 13.16 3.51 2.19
N ALA A 406 12.98 2.24 1.83
CA ALA A 406 13.03 1.13 2.76
C ALA A 406 14.45 0.91 3.30
N THR A 407 15.47 1.00 2.43
CA THR A 407 16.89 0.95 2.81
C THR A 407 17.20 2.01 3.86
N PHE A 408 16.78 3.25 3.63
CA PHE A 408 17.01 4.35 4.57
C PHE A 408 16.31 4.14 5.91
N SER A 409 15.08 3.63 5.92
CA SER A 409 14.37 3.29 7.16
C SER A 409 15.18 2.30 8.00
N SER A 410 15.67 1.22 7.39
CA SER A 410 16.48 0.19 8.06
C SER A 410 17.80 0.75 8.59
N ILE A 411 18.49 1.59 7.82
CA ILE A 411 19.80 2.15 8.20
C ILE A 411 19.67 3.28 9.23
N VAL A 412 18.60 4.05 9.22
CA VAL A 412 18.29 5.00 10.31
C VAL A 412 18.04 4.26 11.61
N LYS A 413 17.28 3.15 11.57
CA LYS A 413 17.09 2.28 12.75
C LYS A 413 18.43 1.74 13.27
N ALA A 414 19.28 1.21 12.39
CA ALA A 414 20.62 0.73 12.76
C ALA A 414 21.49 1.84 13.39
N SER A 415 21.46 3.04 12.80
CA SER A 415 22.22 4.20 13.29
C SER A 415 21.74 4.67 14.66
N SER A 416 20.41 4.63 14.89
CA SER A 416 19.80 4.94 16.17
C SER A 416 20.19 3.93 17.25
N SER A 417 20.13 2.62 16.94
CA SER A 417 20.53 1.55 17.86
C SER A 417 22.01 1.65 18.25
N LEU A 418 22.87 2.10 17.34
CA LEU A 418 24.30 2.31 17.60
C LEU A 418 24.64 3.71 18.14
N ALA A 419 23.64 4.55 18.44
CA ALA A 419 23.80 5.94 18.89
C ALA A 419 24.69 6.82 17.97
N MET A 420 24.75 6.53 16.67
CA MET A 420 25.58 7.23 15.70
C MET A 420 24.91 8.49 15.14
N ILE A 421 24.79 9.53 15.97
CA ILE A 421 24.17 10.83 15.63
C ILE A 421 24.78 11.45 14.36
N GLY A 422 26.10 11.32 14.17
CA GLY A 422 26.79 11.84 13.00
C GLY A 422 26.30 11.20 11.69
N LEU A 423 26.15 9.88 11.68
CA LEU A 423 25.59 9.15 10.54
C LEU A 423 24.11 9.46 10.35
N GLY A 424 23.33 9.54 11.43
CA GLY A 424 21.93 9.95 11.39
C GLY A 424 21.72 11.32 10.72
N ARG A 425 22.58 12.31 11.02
CA ARG A 425 22.57 13.62 10.36
C ARG A 425 22.92 13.54 8.88
N GLN A 426 23.88 12.70 8.50
CA GLN A 426 24.24 12.48 7.10
C GLN A 426 23.08 11.85 6.32
N LEU A 427 22.45 10.80 6.87
CA LEU A 427 21.28 10.15 6.26
C LEU A 427 20.09 11.11 6.16
N HIS A 428 19.85 11.91 7.20
CA HIS A 428 18.81 12.93 7.21
C HIS A 428 19.04 13.98 6.12
N SER A 429 20.26 14.51 5.97
CA SER A 429 20.60 15.44 4.89
C SER A 429 20.50 14.83 3.49
N TYR A 430 20.70 13.52 3.36
CA TYR A 430 20.54 12.79 2.09
C TYR A 430 19.06 12.58 1.73
N LEU A 431 18.19 12.38 2.72
CA LEU A 431 16.75 12.14 2.54
C LEU A 431 15.94 13.41 2.25
N ILE A 432 16.37 14.56 2.75
CA ILE A 432 15.67 15.83 2.52
C ILE A 432 15.91 16.27 1.06
N SER A 433 14.84 16.22 0.25
CA SER A 433 14.87 16.79 -1.09
C SER A 433 14.93 18.32 -1.06
N GLU A 434 15.62 18.93 -2.03
CA GLU A 434 15.67 20.39 -2.18
C GLU A 434 14.28 21.03 -2.31
N ARG A 435 13.30 20.31 -2.87
CA ARG A 435 11.91 20.77 -3.01
C ARG A 435 11.20 20.87 -1.66
N LEU A 436 11.40 19.88 -0.77
CA LEU A 436 10.84 19.89 0.58
C LEU A 436 11.50 20.96 1.44
N ALA A 437 12.82 21.16 1.30
CA ALA A 437 13.53 22.24 1.98
C ALA A 437 13.05 23.63 1.54
N ILE A 438 12.80 23.84 0.24
CA ILE A 438 12.19 25.07 -0.29
C ILE A 438 10.77 25.24 0.24
N ALA A 439 9.93 24.21 0.17
CA ALA A 439 8.56 24.27 0.64
C ALA A 439 8.48 24.60 2.14
N PHE A 440 9.27 23.92 2.96
CA PHE A 440 9.38 24.18 4.39
C PHE A 440 9.85 25.62 4.65
N ALA A 441 10.89 26.09 3.95
CA ALA A 441 11.37 27.45 4.10
C ALA A 441 10.31 28.50 3.68
N LEU A 442 9.61 28.28 2.57
CA LEU A 442 8.55 29.19 2.10
C LEU A 442 7.40 29.30 3.11
N ILE A 443 7.04 28.20 3.78
CA ILE A 443 5.97 28.17 4.80
C ILE A 443 6.42 28.84 6.09
N ASN A 444 7.67 28.61 6.52
CA ASN A 444 8.13 28.99 7.87
C ASN A 444 8.92 30.31 7.92
N THR A 445 9.08 31.02 6.81
CA THR A 445 9.81 32.29 6.78
C THR A 445 8.98 33.38 6.13
N SER A 446 9.08 34.60 6.67
CA SER A 446 8.30 35.74 6.22
C SER A 446 8.50 36.04 4.72
N PRO A 447 7.43 36.47 4.01
CA PRO A 447 7.53 36.91 2.63
C PRO A 447 8.65 37.96 2.43
N GLY A 448 9.45 37.81 1.38
CA GLY A 448 10.60 38.69 1.09
C GLY A 448 11.94 38.26 1.69
N THR A 449 11.98 37.32 2.64
CA THR A 449 13.26 36.83 3.20
C THR A 449 14.01 35.95 2.18
N PRO A 450 15.32 36.13 1.94
CA PRO A 450 16.09 35.24 1.08
C PRO A 450 16.15 33.82 1.66
N ILE A 451 15.84 32.80 0.86
CA ILE A 451 15.88 31.39 1.27
C ILE A 451 17.24 30.82 0.90
N ARG A 452 18.01 30.36 1.89
CA ARG A 452 19.31 29.71 1.66
C ARG A 452 19.20 28.21 1.93
N ILE A 453 19.57 27.41 0.94
CA ILE A 453 19.56 25.95 1.05
C ILE A 453 20.97 25.44 0.79
N MET A 454 21.53 24.78 1.78
CA MET A 454 22.81 24.10 1.64
C MET A 454 22.58 22.67 1.16
N LYS A 455 23.31 22.27 0.11
CA LYS A 455 23.24 20.93 -0.47
C LYS A 455 24.64 20.32 -0.61
N ASN A 456 24.72 19.01 -0.39
CA ASN A 456 25.96 18.22 -0.52
C ASN A 456 26.15 17.57 -1.91
N LEU A 457 25.23 17.78 -2.85
CA LEU A 457 25.28 17.27 -4.23
C LEU A 457 24.88 18.38 -5.22
N THR A 458 25.34 18.29 -6.47
CA THR A 458 24.97 19.23 -7.54
C THR A 458 23.46 19.22 -7.82
N ALA A 459 22.90 20.40 -8.14
CA ALA A 459 21.52 20.52 -8.58
C ALA A 459 21.43 20.05 -10.04
N CYS A 460 20.42 19.24 -10.38
CA CYS A 460 20.17 18.87 -11.76
C CYS A 460 19.67 20.08 -12.58
N LEU A 461 19.82 20.07 -13.90
CA LEU A 461 19.37 21.18 -14.77
C LEU A 461 17.87 21.48 -14.60
N ASP A 462 17.03 20.44 -14.51
CA ASP A 462 15.59 20.59 -14.29
C ASP A 462 15.27 21.16 -12.91
N CYS A 463 16.04 20.74 -11.90
CA CYS A 463 15.94 21.21 -10.53
C CYS A 463 16.26 22.71 -10.47
N HIS A 464 17.31 23.16 -11.16
CA HIS A 464 17.69 24.56 -11.26
C HIS A 464 16.61 25.41 -11.96
N ALA A 465 16.02 24.89 -13.05
CA ALA A 465 14.93 25.56 -13.76
C ALA A 465 13.68 25.74 -12.88
N VAL A 466 13.28 24.69 -12.16
CA VAL A 466 12.11 24.73 -11.24
C VAL A 466 12.36 25.70 -10.09
N ILE A 467 13.56 25.73 -9.51
CA ILE A 467 13.88 26.64 -8.39
C ILE A 467 13.86 28.10 -8.84
N LYS A 468 14.36 28.37 -10.06
CA LYS A 468 14.27 29.70 -10.68
C LYS A 468 12.83 30.11 -10.97
N MET A 469 11.99 29.15 -11.38
CA MET A 469 10.55 29.38 -11.58
C MET A 469 9.86 29.72 -10.26
N ILE A 470 10.10 28.92 -9.21
CA ILE A 470 9.53 29.15 -7.87
C ILE A 470 9.97 30.50 -7.32
N SER A 471 11.27 30.83 -7.41
CA SER A 471 11.82 32.12 -6.99
C SER A 471 11.12 33.31 -7.65
N LYS A 472 10.79 33.21 -8.95
CA LYS A 472 10.01 34.23 -9.67
C LYS A 472 8.55 34.28 -9.23
N ILE A 473 7.90 33.13 -9.04
CA ILE A 473 6.48 33.06 -8.64
C ILE A 473 6.28 33.66 -7.25
N VAL A 474 7.15 33.30 -6.31
CA VAL A 474 7.06 33.75 -4.91
C VAL A 474 7.74 35.10 -4.67
N ASN A 475 8.37 35.66 -5.71
CA ASN A 475 9.15 36.90 -5.67
C ASN A 475 10.17 36.95 -4.51
N ARG A 476 10.97 35.88 -4.37
CA ARG A 476 12.03 35.78 -3.33
C ARG A 476 13.29 35.16 -3.91
N ASP A 477 14.44 35.62 -3.45
CA ASP A 477 15.72 35.02 -3.80
C ASP A 477 15.89 33.66 -3.11
N ILE A 478 16.05 32.61 -3.91
CA ILE A 478 16.39 31.26 -3.43
C ILE A 478 17.83 30.96 -3.81
N ILE A 479 18.71 30.98 -2.82
CA ILE A 479 20.15 30.78 -2.98
C ILE A 479 20.49 29.33 -2.59
N MET A 480 20.90 28.54 -3.57
CA MET A 480 21.49 27.22 -3.32
C MET A 480 23.01 27.36 -3.14
N GLN A 481 23.51 26.96 -1.97
CA GLN A 481 24.95 26.85 -1.72
C GLN A 481 25.36 25.38 -1.76
N MET A 482 26.34 25.07 -2.61
CA MET A 482 26.97 23.75 -2.67
C MET A 482 28.15 23.73 -1.69
N GLN A 483 28.16 22.80 -0.74
CA GLN A 483 29.39 22.50 -0.02
C GLN A 483 30.28 21.62 -0.91
N ALA A 484 31.46 22.12 -1.27
CA ALA A 484 32.50 21.30 -1.88
C ALA A 484 33.05 20.34 -0.81
N THR A 485 32.43 19.17 -0.67
CA THR A 485 33.13 18.04 -0.06
C THR A 485 34.16 17.53 -1.07
N THR A 486 35.43 17.62 -0.70
CA THR A 486 36.55 16.91 -1.30
C THR A 486 36.27 15.40 -1.24
N ILE A 487 35.48 14.88 -2.19
CA ILE A 487 35.31 13.45 -2.39
C ILE A 487 36.52 13.01 -3.20
N PHE A 488 37.33 12.15 -2.59
CA PHE A 488 38.43 11.42 -3.17
C PHE A 488 38.10 10.92 -4.59
N SER A 489 38.55 11.65 -5.60
CA SER A 489 38.98 11.08 -6.86
C SER A 489 40.47 10.77 -6.74
N ARG A 490 40.82 9.59 -6.21
CA ARG A 490 42.08 8.92 -6.54
C ARG A 490 42.12 7.52 -5.94
N SER A 491 42.36 6.56 -6.82
CA SER A 491 42.90 5.24 -6.56
C SER A 491 44.00 5.26 -5.50
N SER A 492 43.78 4.60 -4.36
CA SER A 492 44.82 3.84 -3.67
C SER A 492 44.22 2.94 -2.58
N SER A 493 44.62 1.69 -2.65
CA SER A 493 44.37 0.60 -1.71
C SER A 493 44.89 0.89 -0.31
N ARG A 494 44.02 0.98 0.71
CA ARG A 494 44.32 0.54 2.09
C ARG A 494 43.04 0.08 2.81
N PRO A 495 43.09 -1.03 3.58
CA PRO A 495 41.96 -1.49 4.38
C PRO A 495 41.82 -0.67 5.67
N TRP A 496 40.58 -0.54 6.14
CA TRP A 496 40.20 0.20 7.34
C TRP A 496 40.42 -0.65 8.60
N THR A 497 41.08 -0.10 9.62
CA THR A 497 41.17 -0.66 10.97
C THR A 497 40.60 0.34 11.99
N PRO A 498 39.89 -0.13 13.04
CA PRO A 498 39.23 0.74 14.00
C PRO A 498 40.25 1.31 15.03
N PRO A 499 40.12 2.56 15.50
CA PRO A 499 41.00 3.10 16.53
C PRO A 499 40.63 2.60 17.93
N VAL A 500 41.64 2.15 18.66
CA VAL A 500 41.62 1.78 20.09
C VAL A 500 41.53 3.03 20.98
N SER A 501 40.81 2.88 22.08
CA SER A 501 40.56 3.84 23.18
C SER A 501 41.82 4.44 23.84
N SER A 502 41.79 5.74 24.18
CA SER A 502 42.46 6.35 25.36
C SER A 502 42.18 7.87 25.45
N PRO A 503 42.16 8.48 26.67
CA PRO A 503 41.26 9.56 27.04
C PRO A 503 41.88 10.95 27.00
N PHE A 504 41.13 11.97 26.58
CA PHE A 504 41.54 13.38 26.69
C PHE A 504 40.51 14.21 27.48
N ARG A 505 40.91 14.57 28.70
CA ARG A 505 40.31 15.64 29.52
C ARG A 505 40.46 16.98 28.81
N ALA A 506 39.37 17.75 28.68
CA ALA A 506 39.44 19.16 28.31
C ALA A 506 38.41 20.02 29.08
N ARG A 507 38.86 20.52 30.23
CA ARG A 507 38.75 21.88 30.77
C ARG A 507 37.65 22.79 30.14
N ILE A 508 36.50 22.88 30.81
CA ILE A 508 35.46 23.89 30.56
C ILE A 508 35.92 25.24 31.16
N LYS A 509 36.11 26.25 30.32
CA LYS A 509 36.20 27.66 30.76
C LYS A 509 34.79 28.22 30.92
N LYS A 510 34.42 28.49 32.18
CA LYS A 510 33.35 29.42 32.58
C LYS A 510 33.56 30.75 31.84
N HIS A 511 32.59 31.20 31.04
CA HIS A 511 32.14 32.60 30.85
C HIS A 511 31.10 32.59 29.72
N GLY A 512 29.82 32.53 30.11
CA GLY A 512 28.69 32.49 29.16
C GLY A 512 27.35 32.06 29.76
N LEU A 513 27.23 31.99 31.09
CA LEU A 513 26.09 31.40 31.82
C LEU A 513 25.16 32.43 32.47
N LEU A 514 25.18 33.69 32.02
CA LEU A 514 24.40 34.78 32.63
C LEU A 514 23.42 35.50 31.69
N ARG A 515 23.16 34.96 30.48
CA ARG A 515 22.19 35.56 29.54
C ARG A 515 21.08 34.64 29.00
N LEU A 516 21.00 33.40 29.49
CA LEU A 516 19.92 32.44 29.15
C LEU A 516 19.05 32.03 30.35
N ARG A 517 19.16 32.76 31.48
CA ARG A 517 18.38 32.52 32.70
C ARG A 517 17.19 33.46 32.90
N ARG A 518 16.80 34.21 31.85
CA ARG A 518 15.68 35.17 31.89
C ARG A 518 14.58 34.94 30.85
N THR A 519 14.64 33.84 30.10
CA THR A 519 13.60 33.42 29.13
C THR A 519 13.04 32.02 29.43
N ALA A 520 13.20 31.53 30.65
CA ALA A 520 12.60 30.27 31.15
C ALA A 520 11.78 30.49 32.43
N MET A 521 11.26 31.71 32.62
CA MET A 521 10.46 32.11 33.78
C MET A 521 9.29 33.01 33.33
N ALA A 522 8.57 32.57 32.29
CA ALA A 522 7.33 33.19 31.83
C ALA A 522 6.63 32.26 30.83
N MET A 523 6.06 31.13 31.27
CA MET A 523 4.90 30.45 30.64
C MET A 523 4.31 29.46 31.66
N ALA A 524 3.68 29.99 32.68
CA ALA A 524 2.56 29.34 33.36
C ALA A 524 1.39 30.32 33.22
N SER A 525 0.85 30.43 32.01
CA SER A 525 -0.47 31.00 31.81
C SER A 525 -1.49 29.91 32.11
N SER A 526 -2.36 30.16 33.07
CA SER A 526 -3.48 29.30 33.50
C SER A 526 -4.62 29.22 32.46
N GLU A 527 -4.33 29.49 31.18
CA GLU A 527 -5.31 29.50 30.10
C GLU A 527 -4.99 28.34 29.15
N LEU A 528 -6.02 27.56 28.84
CA LEU A 528 -5.95 26.47 27.85
C LEU A 528 -5.50 27.02 26.49
N PRO A 529 -4.81 26.21 25.68
CA PRO A 529 -4.42 26.62 24.32
C PRO A 529 -5.67 26.92 23.48
N ASP A 530 -5.52 27.75 22.44
CA ASP A 530 -6.61 27.99 21.48
C ASP A 530 -6.94 26.69 20.71
N LEU A 531 -8.10 26.11 21.02
CA LEU A 531 -8.58 24.87 20.41
C LEU A 531 -9.55 25.10 19.24
N SER A 532 -9.72 26.34 18.77
CA SER A 532 -10.69 26.68 17.70
C SER A 532 -10.42 25.97 16.37
N ALA A 533 -9.19 25.52 16.13
CA ALA A 533 -8.79 24.80 14.92
C ALA A 533 -8.99 23.27 15.01
N ILE A 534 -9.40 22.73 16.16
CA ILE A 534 -9.61 21.30 16.36
C ILE A 534 -10.88 20.86 15.62
N GLN A 535 -10.74 19.85 14.77
CA GLN A 535 -11.86 19.25 14.04
C GLN A 535 -12.20 17.84 14.52
N ARG A 536 -11.20 17.15 15.09
CA ARG A 536 -11.29 15.76 15.52
C ARG A 536 -10.72 15.64 16.92
N VAL A 537 -11.38 14.84 17.76
CA VAL A 537 -10.86 14.50 19.09
C VAL A 537 -10.72 12.99 19.22
N VAL A 538 -9.59 12.55 19.73
CA VAL A 538 -9.26 11.15 20.01
C VAL A 538 -9.11 11.01 21.51
N LEU A 539 -9.83 10.06 22.10
CA LEU A 539 -9.96 9.89 23.54
C LEU A 539 -9.42 8.55 23.98
N ASP A 540 -8.64 8.55 25.04
CA ASP A 540 -8.37 7.34 25.80
C ASP A 540 -9.59 6.91 26.66
N ILE A 541 -9.60 5.66 27.11
CA ILE A 541 -10.64 5.10 27.98
C ILE A 541 -10.22 5.19 29.45
N GLU A 542 -9.34 4.31 29.87
CA GLU A 542 -8.95 4.11 31.27
C GLU A 542 -8.32 5.40 31.81
N GLY A 543 -8.82 5.93 32.93
CA GLY A 543 -8.29 7.14 33.54
C GLY A 543 -8.59 8.45 32.80
N THR A 544 -9.24 8.40 31.63
CA THR A 544 -9.53 9.58 30.80
C THR A 544 -11.03 9.81 30.64
N THR A 545 -11.76 8.87 30.05
CA THR A 545 -13.24 8.92 29.94
C THR A 545 -13.93 8.03 30.97
N THR A 546 -13.23 7.00 31.44
CA THR A 546 -13.75 5.93 32.30
C THR A 546 -12.88 5.83 33.56
N PRO A 547 -13.45 5.67 34.77
CA PRO A 547 -12.67 5.48 35.98
C PRO A 547 -11.74 4.28 35.91
N ILE A 548 -10.50 4.43 36.41
CA ILE A 548 -9.53 3.33 36.48
C ILE A 548 -10.09 2.17 37.32
N SER A 549 -10.78 2.49 38.42
CA SER A 549 -11.42 1.50 39.29
C SER A 549 -12.47 0.66 38.56
N PHE A 550 -13.22 1.23 37.61
CA PHE A 550 -14.16 0.44 36.83
C PHE A 550 -13.44 -0.59 35.94
N VAL A 551 -12.36 -0.18 35.28
CA VAL A 551 -11.59 -1.09 34.41
C VAL A 551 -10.88 -2.17 35.23
N ALA A 552 -10.17 -1.76 36.29
CA ALA A 552 -9.33 -2.63 37.10
C ALA A 552 -10.12 -3.52 38.09
N ASP A 553 -11.17 -2.97 38.72
CA ASP A 553 -11.88 -3.64 39.83
C ASP A 553 -13.22 -4.25 39.42
N VAL A 554 -13.78 -3.86 38.27
CA VAL A 554 -15.06 -4.41 37.78
C VAL A 554 -14.86 -5.21 36.48
N LEU A 555 -14.32 -4.60 35.44
CA LEU A 555 -14.28 -5.18 34.10
C LEU A 555 -13.39 -6.44 34.05
N PHE A 556 -12.14 -6.35 34.49
CA PHE A 556 -11.22 -7.49 34.49
C PHE A 556 -11.62 -8.60 35.49
N PRO A 557 -12.01 -8.30 36.74
CA PRO A 557 -12.49 -9.32 37.67
C PRO A 557 -13.75 -10.02 37.16
N TYR A 558 -14.70 -9.31 36.53
CA TYR A 558 -15.88 -9.95 35.96
C TYR A 558 -15.53 -10.97 34.88
N ALA A 559 -14.60 -10.65 33.97
CA ALA A 559 -14.13 -11.60 32.95
C ALA A 559 -13.47 -12.82 33.58
N ARG A 560 -12.63 -12.62 34.60
CA ARG A 560 -11.97 -13.69 35.34
C ARG A 560 -12.98 -14.62 36.01
N ASP A 561 -13.93 -14.06 36.75
CA ASP A 561 -14.86 -14.84 37.57
C ASP A 561 -15.92 -15.57 36.73
N ASN A 562 -16.20 -15.08 35.51
CA ASN A 562 -17.20 -15.66 34.62
C ASN A 562 -16.62 -16.52 33.49
N VAL A 563 -15.30 -16.66 33.36
CA VAL A 563 -14.68 -17.44 32.27
C VAL A 563 -15.15 -18.90 32.30
N ARG A 564 -15.17 -19.54 33.47
CA ARG A 564 -15.63 -20.93 33.64
C ARG A 564 -17.08 -21.10 33.21
N ARG A 565 -17.95 -20.23 33.73
CA ARG A 565 -19.39 -20.23 33.42
C ARG A 565 -19.65 -19.98 31.93
N HIS A 566 -18.87 -19.10 31.30
CA HIS A 566 -18.98 -18.82 29.88
C HIS A 566 -18.60 -20.05 29.06
N LEU A 567 -17.38 -20.58 29.25
CA LEU A 567 -16.87 -21.72 28.51
C LEU A 567 -17.76 -22.96 28.69
N ALA A 568 -18.20 -23.27 29.92
CA ALA A 568 -19.10 -24.40 30.17
C ALA A 568 -20.42 -24.30 29.40
N ALA A 569 -20.95 -23.09 29.22
CA ALA A 569 -22.23 -22.87 28.53
C ALA A 569 -22.10 -22.88 27.00
N THR A 570 -20.96 -22.47 26.45
CA THR A 570 -20.81 -22.17 25.02
C THR A 570 -19.84 -23.10 24.29
N TYR A 571 -18.98 -23.85 24.98
CA TYR A 571 -17.95 -24.68 24.36
C TYR A 571 -18.49 -25.69 23.34
N GLY A 572 -19.59 -26.38 23.67
CA GLY A 572 -20.19 -27.39 22.79
C GLY A 572 -21.16 -26.84 21.73
N THR A 573 -21.71 -25.65 21.93
CA THR A 573 -22.88 -25.14 21.20
C THR A 573 -22.57 -23.94 20.30
N SER A 574 -21.55 -23.16 20.64
CA SER A 574 -21.20 -21.93 19.94
C SER A 574 -20.01 -22.15 19.02
N GLU A 575 -20.22 -22.03 17.71
CA GLU A 575 -19.15 -22.04 16.71
C GLU A 575 -18.14 -20.91 16.95
N GLU A 576 -18.63 -19.77 17.44
CA GLU A 576 -17.83 -18.62 17.81
C GLU A 576 -16.89 -18.91 19.00
N THR A 577 -17.39 -19.57 20.05
CA THR A 577 -16.55 -19.97 21.20
C THR A 577 -15.55 -21.05 20.79
N ARG A 578 -15.89 -21.92 19.84
CA ARG A 578 -14.95 -22.94 19.32
C ARG A 578 -13.76 -22.30 18.62
N ALA A 579 -13.96 -21.21 17.88
CA ALA A 579 -12.88 -20.46 17.25
C ALA A 579 -11.96 -19.79 18.30
N ASP A 580 -12.54 -19.15 19.31
CA ASP A 580 -11.78 -18.55 20.42
C ASP A 580 -10.97 -19.60 21.18
N VAL A 581 -11.54 -20.78 21.44
CA VAL A 581 -10.85 -21.87 22.12
C VAL A 581 -9.70 -22.44 21.27
N ALA A 582 -9.86 -22.52 19.95
CA ALA A 582 -8.75 -22.92 19.07
C ALA A 582 -7.57 -21.94 19.14
N LEU A 583 -7.85 -20.63 19.17
CA LEU A 583 -6.81 -19.60 19.37
C LEU A 583 -6.17 -19.69 20.75
N LEU A 584 -6.98 -19.91 21.80
CA LEU A 584 -6.50 -20.04 23.17
C LEU A 584 -5.62 -21.28 23.34
N ARG A 585 -5.99 -22.43 22.73
CA ARG A 585 -5.17 -23.65 22.73
C ARG A 585 -3.82 -23.43 22.08
N ALA A 586 -3.79 -22.80 20.91
CA ALA A 586 -2.54 -22.49 20.22
C ALA A 586 -1.62 -21.59 21.08
N GLN A 587 -2.19 -20.61 21.78
CA GLN A 587 -1.43 -19.78 22.71
C GLN A 587 -0.88 -20.57 23.90
N VAL A 588 -1.69 -21.45 24.50
CA VAL A 588 -1.27 -22.26 25.65
C VAL A 588 -0.16 -23.24 25.26
N GLU A 589 -0.20 -23.82 24.06
CA GLU A 589 0.89 -24.67 23.55
C GLU A 589 2.20 -23.88 23.41
N GLU A 590 2.14 -22.65 22.92
CA GLU A 590 3.31 -21.75 22.87
C GLU A 590 3.82 -21.40 24.27
N ASP A 591 2.91 -21.08 25.20
CA ASP A 591 3.25 -20.74 26.58
C ASP A 591 3.93 -21.90 27.31
N LEU A 592 3.47 -23.13 27.07
CA LEU A 592 4.09 -24.36 27.60
C LEU A 592 5.48 -24.58 27.00
N ALA A 593 5.65 -24.36 25.70
CA ALA A 593 6.96 -24.46 25.04
C ALA A 593 7.97 -23.42 25.55
N GLN A 594 7.49 -22.24 25.95
CA GLN A 594 8.30 -21.15 26.49
C GLN A 594 8.49 -21.22 28.01
N GLY A 595 7.83 -22.16 28.70
CA GLY A 595 7.91 -22.30 30.16
C GLY A 595 7.26 -21.15 30.93
N VAL A 596 6.20 -20.56 30.38
CA VAL A 596 5.47 -19.44 31.02
C VAL A 596 4.79 -19.91 32.31
N ALA A 597 5.04 -19.20 33.41
CA ALA A 597 4.49 -19.54 34.71
C ALA A 597 2.94 -19.49 34.71
N GLY A 598 2.31 -20.58 35.14
CA GLY A 598 0.84 -20.71 35.22
C GLY A 598 0.18 -21.34 33.99
N ALA A 599 0.94 -21.67 32.94
CA ALA A 599 0.43 -22.43 31.80
C ALA A 599 0.20 -23.90 32.17
N VAL A 600 -0.97 -24.46 31.81
CA VAL A 600 -1.36 -25.85 32.09
C VAL A 600 -1.74 -26.55 30.78
N PRO A 601 -1.30 -27.79 30.52
CA PRO A 601 -1.69 -28.55 29.33
C PRO A 601 -3.20 -28.67 29.20
N VAL A 602 -3.73 -28.34 28.01
CA VAL A 602 -5.15 -28.51 27.70
C VAL A 602 -5.37 -29.90 27.07
N PRO A 603 -6.22 -30.77 27.66
CA PRO A 603 -6.47 -32.11 27.15
C PRO A 603 -7.06 -32.13 25.71
N PRO A 604 -6.93 -33.25 24.97
CA PRO A 604 -7.62 -33.47 23.69
C PRO A 604 -9.15 -33.43 23.84
N GLU A 605 -9.87 -33.16 22.74
CA GLU A 605 -11.34 -33.19 22.78
C GLU A 605 -11.86 -34.59 23.14
N GLY A 606 -12.72 -34.69 24.16
CA GLY A 606 -13.29 -35.96 24.64
C GLY A 606 -12.50 -36.64 25.76
N GLU A 607 -11.33 -36.12 26.15
CA GLU A 607 -10.53 -36.61 27.27
C GLU A 607 -10.33 -35.52 28.32
N GLY A 608 -10.61 -35.80 29.60
CA GLY A 608 -10.40 -34.85 30.70
C GLY A 608 -11.31 -33.61 30.69
N ASP A 609 -11.09 -32.71 31.65
CA ASP A 609 -11.85 -31.46 31.78
C ASP A 609 -11.18 -30.32 31.00
N VAL A 610 -11.50 -30.25 29.70
CA VAL A 610 -11.00 -29.21 28.78
C VAL A 610 -11.38 -27.81 29.26
N VAL A 611 -12.60 -27.64 29.79
CA VAL A 611 -13.11 -26.32 30.20
C VAL A 611 -12.32 -25.80 31.39
N GLU A 612 -12.05 -26.66 32.38
CA GLU A 612 -11.27 -26.26 33.56
C GLU A 612 -9.82 -25.94 33.20
N ALA A 613 -9.19 -26.72 32.32
CA ALA A 613 -7.84 -26.43 31.85
C ALA A 613 -7.75 -25.08 31.11
N LEU A 614 -8.72 -24.76 30.24
CA LEU A 614 -8.78 -23.48 29.54
C LEU A 614 -9.03 -22.31 30.50
N ALA A 615 -9.94 -22.47 31.46
CA ALA A 615 -10.22 -21.47 32.48
C ALA A 615 -8.99 -21.15 33.34
N ALA A 616 -8.26 -22.17 33.79
CA ALA A 616 -7.05 -22.00 34.57
C ALA A 616 -5.97 -21.19 33.82
N ASN A 617 -5.78 -21.48 32.52
CA ASN A 617 -4.85 -20.73 31.67
C ASN A 617 -5.29 -19.27 31.49
N VAL A 618 -6.58 -19.02 31.24
CA VAL A 618 -7.12 -17.65 31.11
C VAL A 618 -6.96 -16.87 32.40
N GLU A 619 -7.24 -17.48 33.55
CA GLU A 619 -7.05 -16.86 34.87
C GLU A 619 -5.59 -16.50 35.12
N ALA A 620 -4.66 -17.36 34.75
CA ALA A 620 -3.23 -17.08 34.82
C ALA A 620 -2.83 -15.91 33.91
N MET A 621 -3.33 -15.87 32.67
CA MET A 621 -3.08 -14.79 31.72
C MET A 621 -3.63 -13.44 32.20
N ILE A 622 -4.83 -13.42 32.79
CA ILE A 622 -5.44 -12.20 33.37
C ILE A 622 -4.64 -11.73 34.57
N ARG A 623 -4.23 -12.63 35.47
CA ARG A 623 -3.44 -12.27 36.66
C ARG A 623 -2.08 -11.68 36.30
N ALA A 624 -1.51 -12.10 35.17
CA ALA A 624 -0.25 -11.60 34.64
C ALA A 624 -0.39 -10.37 33.71
N ASP A 625 -1.59 -9.77 33.60
CA ASP A 625 -1.91 -8.65 32.69
C ASP A 625 -1.39 -8.87 31.25
N ARG A 626 -1.56 -10.10 30.74
CA ARG A 626 -1.03 -10.48 29.43
C ARG A 626 -1.88 -9.92 28.31
N LYS A 627 -1.23 -9.21 27.38
CA LYS A 627 -1.89 -8.55 26.24
C LYS A 627 -1.94 -9.46 25.01
N VAL A 628 -2.65 -10.58 25.10
CA VAL A 628 -2.76 -11.58 24.02
C VAL A 628 -4.09 -11.48 23.27
N THR A 629 -4.06 -11.64 21.95
CA THR A 629 -5.26 -11.55 21.08
C THR A 629 -6.37 -12.54 21.47
N ALA A 630 -6.02 -13.81 21.72
CA ALA A 630 -6.98 -14.84 22.12
C ALA A 630 -7.72 -14.46 23.41
N LEU A 631 -6.99 -13.91 24.39
CA LEU A 631 -7.56 -13.45 25.66
C LEU A 631 -8.53 -12.28 25.43
N LYS A 632 -8.12 -11.27 24.64
CA LYS A 632 -8.96 -10.08 24.37
C LYS A 632 -10.28 -10.43 23.68
N GLN A 633 -10.28 -11.41 22.77
CA GLN A 633 -11.50 -11.86 22.09
C GLN A 633 -12.47 -12.52 23.08
N LEU A 634 -11.96 -13.47 23.87
CA LEU A 634 -12.77 -14.17 24.87
C LEU A 634 -13.32 -13.23 25.94
N GLN A 635 -12.49 -12.31 26.45
CA GLN A 635 -12.90 -11.25 27.38
C GLN A 635 -14.06 -10.42 26.80
N GLY A 636 -13.96 -10.02 25.54
CA GLY A 636 -15.02 -9.28 24.84
C GLY A 636 -16.36 -10.03 24.83
N ARG A 637 -16.37 -11.34 24.63
CA ARG A 637 -17.61 -12.15 24.66
C ARG A 637 -18.20 -12.27 26.05
N ILE A 638 -17.35 -12.44 27.06
CA ILE A 638 -17.77 -12.51 28.46
C ILE A 638 -18.40 -11.18 28.87
N TRP A 639 -17.75 -10.06 28.54
CA TRP A 639 -18.30 -8.73 28.79
C TRP A 639 -19.60 -8.49 28.06
N ARG A 640 -19.70 -8.83 26.77
CA ARG A 640 -20.96 -8.70 26.01
C ARG A 640 -22.11 -9.40 26.71
N ARG A 641 -21.91 -10.65 27.12
CA ARG A 641 -22.93 -11.42 27.85
C ARG A 641 -23.32 -10.75 29.16
N GLY A 642 -22.35 -10.21 29.91
CA GLY A 642 -22.62 -9.50 31.16
C GLY A 642 -23.39 -8.20 30.95
N PHE A 643 -23.09 -7.46 29.89
CA PHE A 643 -23.85 -6.26 29.53
C PHE A 643 -25.27 -6.60 29.04
N ASP A 644 -25.41 -7.59 28.17
CA ASP A 644 -26.70 -8.03 27.62
C ASP A 644 -27.63 -8.59 28.72
N SER A 645 -27.08 -9.28 29.72
CA SER A 645 -27.84 -9.79 30.88
C SER A 645 -28.13 -8.73 31.94
N GLY A 646 -27.49 -7.56 31.84
CA GLY A 646 -27.53 -6.50 32.85
C GLY A 646 -26.72 -6.79 34.13
N GLU A 647 -25.94 -7.87 34.17
CA GLU A 647 -25.01 -8.19 35.26
C GLU A 647 -23.83 -7.19 35.30
N LEU A 648 -23.45 -6.63 34.14
CA LEU A 648 -22.49 -5.53 34.01
C LEU A 648 -23.19 -4.25 33.55
N ARG A 649 -22.75 -3.12 34.10
CA ARG A 649 -23.09 -1.78 33.61
C ARG A 649 -21.83 -0.94 33.55
N SER A 650 -21.71 -0.10 32.53
CA SER A 650 -20.51 0.68 32.32
C SER A 650 -20.57 2.00 33.06
N GLU A 651 -19.42 2.46 33.54
CA GLU A 651 -19.25 3.78 34.14
C GLU A 651 -18.42 4.67 33.21
N VAL A 652 -18.90 5.87 32.93
CA VAL A 652 -18.19 6.93 32.20
C VAL A 652 -18.37 8.19 33.03
N TYR A 653 -17.33 9.02 33.14
CA TYR A 653 -17.44 10.27 33.91
C TYR A 653 -18.55 11.16 33.33
N ASP A 654 -19.35 11.78 34.20
CA ASP A 654 -20.52 12.58 33.80
C ASP A 654 -20.15 13.71 32.83
N ASP A 655 -19.06 14.41 33.13
CA ASP A 655 -18.56 15.48 32.28
C ASP A 655 -18.01 14.99 30.93
N ALA A 656 -17.49 13.76 30.85
CA ALA A 656 -17.06 13.16 29.60
C ALA A 656 -18.27 12.82 28.71
N ALA A 657 -19.34 12.28 29.30
CA ALA A 657 -20.59 12.01 28.59
C ALA A 657 -21.26 13.30 28.10
N GLU A 658 -21.31 14.34 28.94
CA GLU A 658 -21.84 15.66 28.56
C GLU A 658 -20.99 16.33 27.47
N ALA A 659 -19.66 16.25 27.57
CA ALA A 659 -18.76 16.82 26.57
C ALA A 659 -18.92 16.16 25.20
N LEU A 660 -19.04 14.83 25.15
CA LEU A 660 -19.31 14.09 23.91
C LEU A 660 -20.59 14.53 23.21
N ARG A 661 -21.64 14.90 23.97
CA ARG A 661 -22.89 15.44 23.42
C ARG A 661 -22.76 16.89 22.95
N ARG A 662 -21.88 17.66 23.59
CA ARG A 662 -21.72 19.10 23.37
C ARG A 662 -20.76 19.43 22.22
N TRP A 663 -19.69 18.67 22.05
CA TRP A 663 -18.63 18.98 21.09
C TRP A 663 -19.13 18.91 19.64
N ARG A 664 -18.68 19.87 18.83
CA ARG A 664 -18.90 19.88 17.38
C ARG A 664 -17.83 19.07 16.65
N ALA A 665 -16.63 19.00 17.22
CA ALA A 665 -15.57 18.13 16.74
C ALA A 665 -16.01 16.65 16.78
N LYS A 666 -15.59 15.88 15.77
CA LYS A 666 -15.93 14.45 15.71
C LYS A 666 -15.06 13.66 16.69
N ALA A 667 -15.69 12.91 17.59
CA ALA A 667 -15.00 12.14 18.62
C ALA A 667 -14.71 10.70 18.20
N TYR A 668 -13.54 10.21 18.61
CA TYR A 668 -13.03 8.87 18.35
C TYR A 668 -12.40 8.32 19.63
N ILE A 669 -12.38 7.00 19.77
CA ILE A 669 -11.71 6.35 20.90
C ILE A 669 -10.41 5.71 20.41
N TYR A 670 -9.36 5.76 21.22
CA TYR A 670 -8.15 4.98 21.02
C TYR A 670 -7.72 4.32 22.33
N SER A 671 -7.89 3.00 22.42
CA SER A 671 -7.63 2.24 23.65
C SER A 671 -6.80 0.99 23.40
N SER A 672 -6.17 0.48 24.47
CA SER A 672 -5.46 -0.81 24.45
C SER A 672 -6.41 -2.02 24.42
N GLY A 673 -7.68 -1.82 24.81
CA GLY A 673 -8.76 -2.79 24.70
C GLY A 673 -9.25 -2.97 23.25
N SER A 674 -9.86 -4.12 22.95
CA SER A 674 -10.42 -4.41 21.62
C SER A 674 -11.53 -3.41 21.27
N ARG A 675 -11.71 -3.09 19.98
CA ARG A 675 -12.80 -2.20 19.53
C ARG A 675 -14.18 -2.65 20.01
N GLU A 676 -14.38 -3.96 20.16
CA GLU A 676 -15.61 -4.52 20.71
C GLU A 676 -15.80 -4.14 22.19
N ALA A 677 -14.77 -4.29 23.02
CA ALA A 677 -14.81 -3.86 24.41
C ALA A 677 -15.09 -2.36 24.54
N GLN A 678 -14.46 -1.55 23.69
CA GLN A 678 -14.71 -0.11 23.64
C GLN A 678 -16.18 0.18 23.31
N ARG A 679 -16.75 -0.49 22.30
CA ARG A 679 -18.18 -0.34 21.95
C ARG A 679 -19.11 -0.74 23.09
N LEU A 680 -18.80 -1.81 23.81
CA LEU A 680 -19.63 -2.29 24.93
C LEU A 680 -19.68 -1.29 26.08
N ILE A 681 -18.54 -0.67 26.42
CA ILE A 681 -18.43 0.39 27.44
C ILE A 681 -19.36 1.55 27.09
N PHE A 682 -19.24 2.10 25.88
CA PHE A 682 -20.04 3.27 25.49
C PHE A 682 -21.51 2.94 25.14
N ALA A 683 -21.84 1.67 24.85
CA ALA A 683 -23.22 1.24 24.61
C ALA A 683 -24.05 1.10 25.88
N ASN A 684 -23.41 0.73 27.00
CA ASN A 684 -24.09 0.27 28.21
C ASN A 684 -23.79 1.19 29.41
N THR A 685 -23.71 2.50 29.19
CA THR A 685 -23.40 3.43 30.28
C THR A 685 -24.59 3.58 31.24
N ALA A 686 -24.36 3.33 32.52
CA ALA A 686 -25.42 3.19 33.53
C ALA A 686 -26.27 4.45 33.69
N ALA A 687 -25.62 5.62 33.66
CA ALA A 687 -26.25 6.92 33.87
C ALA A 687 -26.59 7.68 32.58
N HIS A 688 -25.95 7.33 31.46
CA HIS A 688 -25.96 8.15 30.24
C HIS A 688 -26.56 7.47 29.00
N GLY A 689 -26.93 6.19 29.09
CA GLY A 689 -27.49 5.43 27.98
C GLY A 689 -26.43 5.04 26.93
N ASP A 690 -26.84 4.95 25.67
CA ASP A 690 -25.90 4.64 24.57
C ASP A 690 -25.20 5.93 24.10
N LEU A 691 -23.89 6.00 24.30
CA LEU A 691 -23.05 7.11 23.86
C LEU A 691 -22.41 6.89 22.49
N ARG A 692 -22.60 5.73 21.85
CA ARG A 692 -21.98 5.42 20.55
C ARG A 692 -22.43 6.35 19.43
N ASP A 693 -23.64 6.90 19.52
CA ASP A 693 -24.15 7.88 18.55
C ASP A 693 -23.32 9.16 18.49
N HIS A 694 -22.54 9.44 19.53
CA HIS A 694 -21.66 10.60 19.65
C HIS A 694 -20.21 10.27 19.28
N LEU A 695 -19.92 9.02 18.91
CA LEU A 695 -18.60 8.54 18.51
C LEU A 695 -18.59 8.17 17.03
N CYS A 696 -17.59 8.66 16.31
CA CYS A 696 -17.43 8.42 14.88
C CYS A 696 -16.58 7.18 14.55
N GLY A 697 -15.85 6.63 15.52
CA GLY A 697 -15.02 5.46 15.31
C GLY A 697 -14.16 5.06 16.50
N PHE A 698 -13.52 3.90 16.38
CA PHE A 698 -12.72 3.27 17.43
C PHE A 698 -11.40 2.77 16.82
N PHE A 699 -10.30 3.12 17.47
CA PHE A 699 -8.96 2.63 17.21
C PHE A 699 -8.52 1.73 18.38
N ASP A 700 -7.78 0.68 18.07
CA ASP A 700 -7.14 -0.18 19.05
C ASP A 700 -5.69 -0.43 18.65
N THR A 701 -4.98 -1.29 19.37
CA THR A 701 -3.56 -1.55 19.14
C THR A 701 -3.24 -2.19 17.78
N THR A 702 -4.24 -2.47 16.94
CA THR A 702 -4.02 -2.87 15.54
C THR A 702 -3.38 -1.75 14.71
N ILE A 703 -3.62 -0.48 15.06
CA ILE A 703 -2.96 0.69 14.45
C ILE A 703 -1.53 0.90 14.97
N GLY A 704 -1.11 0.11 15.96
CA GLY A 704 0.18 0.19 16.62
C GLY A 704 0.08 0.43 18.13
N PRO A 705 1.21 0.39 18.87
CA PRO A 705 1.23 0.64 20.30
C PRO A 705 0.95 2.11 20.65
N LYS A 706 0.21 2.38 21.73
CA LYS A 706 -0.14 3.76 22.18
C LYS A 706 1.05 4.63 22.58
N ARG A 707 2.23 4.04 22.78
CA ARG A 707 3.48 4.75 23.14
C ARG A 707 4.37 5.05 21.94
N GLU A 708 3.95 4.71 20.73
CA GLU A 708 4.71 4.93 19.52
C GLU A 708 4.15 6.09 18.68
N VAL A 709 5.06 6.88 18.11
CA VAL A 709 4.73 8.03 17.27
C VAL A 709 4.07 7.61 15.94
N SER A 710 4.43 6.42 15.42
CA SER A 710 3.84 5.81 14.23
C SER A 710 2.33 5.66 14.33
N SER A 711 1.83 5.19 15.48
CA SER A 711 0.40 4.95 15.71
C SER A 711 -0.42 6.23 15.55
N TYR A 712 0.06 7.34 16.09
CA TYR A 712 -0.63 8.64 15.96
C TYR A 712 -0.53 9.22 14.55
N ASN A 713 0.58 8.96 13.84
CA ASN A 713 0.71 9.33 12.44
C ASN A 713 -0.33 8.64 11.56
N GLU A 714 -0.56 7.35 11.81
CA GLU A 714 -1.57 6.58 11.10
C GLU A 714 -3.00 7.03 11.49
N ILE A 715 -3.25 7.33 12.77
CA ILE A 715 -4.53 7.84 13.26
C ILE A 715 -4.92 9.14 12.54
N TRP A 716 -4.08 10.18 12.57
CA TRP A 716 -4.47 11.48 12.00
C TRP A 716 -4.62 11.42 10.47
N GLN A 717 -3.83 10.58 9.78
CA GLN A 717 -3.98 10.33 8.35
C GLN A 717 -5.31 9.61 8.04
N THR A 718 -5.67 8.61 8.85
CA THR A 718 -6.94 7.87 8.70
C THR A 718 -8.16 8.77 8.94
N LEU A 719 -8.03 9.75 9.84
CA LEU A 719 -9.09 10.72 10.12
C LEU A 719 -9.30 11.75 9.00
N GLY A 720 -8.37 11.82 8.03
CA GLY A 720 -8.46 12.69 6.86
C GLY A 720 -8.38 14.18 7.20
N THR A 721 -7.61 14.57 8.22
CA THR A 721 -7.33 15.98 8.52
C THR A 721 -6.19 16.51 7.67
N ASP A 722 -6.20 17.82 7.36
CA ASP A 722 -5.17 18.45 6.53
C ASP A 722 -3.83 18.55 7.28
N ARG A 723 -3.89 18.69 8.61
CA ARG A 723 -2.73 18.78 9.50
C ARG A 723 -2.95 17.97 10.79
N PRO A 724 -1.90 17.40 11.38
CA PRO A 724 -2.00 16.66 12.64
C PRO A 724 -2.47 17.54 13.80
N SER A 725 -2.15 18.84 13.78
CA SER A 725 -2.56 19.81 14.82
C SER A 725 -4.06 20.09 14.87
N GLN A 726 -4.86 19.59 13.90
CA GLN A 726 -6.33 19.66 13.92
C GLN A 726 -6.95 18.50 14.70
N VAL A 727 -6.14 17.57 15.19
CA VAL A 727 -6.55 16.44 16.02
C VAL A 727 -6.09 16.70 17.45
N LEU A 728 -7.05 16.69 18.38
CA LEU A 728 -6.79 16.74 19.82
C LEU A 728 -6.76 15.31 20.37
N PHE A 729 -5.70 14.94 21.09
CA PHE A 729 -5.64 13.71 21.85
C PHE A 729 -5.75 13.98 23.36
N LEU A 730 -6.67 13.27 24.03
CA LEU A 730 -6.83 13.30 25.48
C LEU A 730 -6.41 11.96 26.07
N THR A 731 -5.50 11.99 27.03
CA THR A 731 -5.00 10.82 27.76
C THR A 731 -4.59 11.24 29.17
N ASP A 732 -4.59 10.33 30.12
CA ASP A 732 -3.97 10.48 31.43
C ASP A 732 -2.52 10.00 31.46
N VAL A 733 -2.06 9.33 30.40
CA VAL A 733 -0.75 8.68 30.34
C VAL A 733 0.29 9.58 29.66
N TYR A 734 1.29 10.02 30.44
CA TYR A 734 2.37 10.91 29.97
C TYR A 734 3.13 10.38 28.75
N GLN A 735 3.43 9.08 28.70
CA GLN A 735 4.17 8.49 27.57
C GLN A 735 3.36 8.51 26.27
N GLU A 736 2.04 8.36 26.37
CA GLU A 736 1.13 8.43 25.23
C GLU A 736 1.00 9.88 24.74
N ALA A 737 0.87 10.83 25.67
CA ALA A 737 0.88 12.26 25.39
C ALA A 737 2.15 12.70 24.65
N THR A 738 3.31 12.20 25.08
CA THR A 738 4.61 12.45 24.44
C THR A 738 4.66 11.92 23.02
N ALA A 739 4.16 10.69 22.80
CA ALA A 739 4.13 10.09 21.47
C ALA A 739 3.18 10.83 20.52
N ALA A 740 1.99 11.21 20.98
CA ALA A 740 1.01 11.98 20.21
C ALA A 740 1.54 13.38 19.84
N LYS A 741 2.15 14.09 20.79
CA LYS A 741 2.74 15.42 20.54
C LYS A 741 3.91 15.35 19.57
N SER A 742 4.70 14.28 19.63
CA SER A 742 5.79 14.03 18.67
C SER A 742 5.29 13.74 17.26
N ALA A 743 4.06 13.24 17.09
CA ALA A 743 3.39 13.09 15.80
C ALA A 743 2.73 14.40 15.31
N GLY A 744 2.78 15.47 16.10
CA GLY A 744 2.27 16.80 15.76
C GLY A 744 0.81 17.03 16.12
N LEU A 745 0.18 16.15 16.90
CA LEU A 745 -1.18 16.35 17.42
C LEU A 745 -1.20 17.40 18.53
N GLU A 746 -2.36 18.01 18.75
CA GLU A 746 -2.59 18.76 19.98
C GLU A 746 -2.93 17.79 21.11
N VAL A 747 -2.44 18.05 22.33
CA VAL A 747 -2.53 17.08 23.42
C VAL A 747 -2.84 17.79 24.73
N LEU A 748 -3.85 17.30 25.45
CA LEU A 748 -4.11 17.67 26.83
C LEU A 748 -4.06 16.42 27.71
N ILE A 749 -3.49 16.57 28.90
CA ILE A 749 -3.44 15.48 29.87
C ILE A 749 -4.63 15.59 30.84
N SER A 750 -5.43 14.55 30.92
CA SER A 750 -6.54 14.43 31.88
C SER A 750 -5.99 14.04 33.24
N VAL A 751 -6.28 14.85 34.26
CA VAL A 751 -5.89 14.62 35.67
C VAL A 751 -7.16 14.38 36.48
N ARG A 752 -7.43 13.12 36.76
CA ARG A 752 -8.59 12.56 37.45
C ARG A 752 -8.14 11.79 38.70
N PRO A 753 -9.06 11.51 39.65
CA PRO A 753 -8.75 10.66 40.80
C PRO A 753 -8.22 9.29 40.37
N GLY A 754 -7.05 8.89 40.89
CA GLY A 754 -6.42 7.60 40.61
C GLY A 754 -5.37 7.61 39.49
N ASN A 755 -5.24 8.68 38.70
CA ASN A 755 -4.17 8.73 37.70
C ASN A 755 -2.78 8.80 38.35
N ALA A 756 -1.78 8.30 37.63
CA ALA A 756 -0.39 8.36 38.06
C ALA A 756 0.11 9.82 38.13
N PRO A 757 1.00 10.16 39.08
CA PRO A 757 1.57 11.49 39.16
C PRO A 757 2.39 11.81 37.91
N LEU A 758 2.23 13.04 37.40
CA LEU A 758 2.98 13.51 36.24
C LEU A 758 4.42 13.89 36.60
N PRO A 759 5.39 13.72 35.68
CA PRO A 759 6.75 14.19 35.90
C PRO A 759 6.82 15.71 36.11
N ASP A 760 7.75 16.16 36.95
CA ASP A 760 8.03 17.59 37.13
C ASP A 760 8.38 18.26 35.80
N ASN A 761 7.76 19.41 35.50
CA ASN A 761 7.94 20.14 34.25
C ASN A 761 7.59 19.33 32.97
N HIS A 762 6.55 18.48 33.03
CA HIS A 762 6.08 17.69 31.90
C HIS A 762 5.74 18.50 30.63
N GLY A 763 5.46 19.81 30.74
CA GLY A 763 5.31 20.70 29.58
C GLY A 763 4.00 20.52 28.77
N PHE A 764 3.02 19.82 29.33
CA PHE A 764 1.67 19.65 28.75
C PHE A 764 0.66 20.51 29.50
N HIS A 765 -0.40 20.95 28.83
CA HIS A 765 -1.57 21.49 29.52
C HIS A 765 -2.38 20.34 30.13
N THR A 766 -2.86 20.56 31.36
CA THR A 766 -3.68 19.58 32.08
C THR A 766 -5.10 20.09 32.22
N ILE A 767 -6.05 19.16 32.22
CA ILE A 767 -7.47 19.41 32.51
C ILE A 767 -7.91 18.49 33.64
N THR A 768 -8.86 18.95 34.45
CA THR A 768 -9.50 18.12 35.48
C THR A 768 -10.92 17.70 35.08
N SER A 769 -11.51 18.42 34.12
CA SER A 769 -12.81 18.12 33.54
C SER A 769 -12.84 18.42 32.04
N PHE A 770 -13.60 17.62 31.29
CA PHE A 770 -13.89 17.86 29.87
C PHE A 770 -14.81 19.07 29.66
N ALA A 771 -15.47 19.56 30.73
CA ALA A 771 -16.23 20.81 30.68
C ALA A 771 -15.35 22.02 30.31
N GLU A 772 -14.06 21.96 30.62
CA GLU A 772 -13.05 22.99 30.32
C GLU A 772 -12.74 23.09 28.81
N ILE A 773 -13.11 22.08 28.01
CA ILE A 773 -12.82 22.02 26.57
C ILE A 773 -14.02 22.47 25.75
N SER A 774 -13.80 23.43 24.85
CA SER A 774 -14.78 23.88 23.85
C SER A 774 -14.24 23.68 22.43
N ILE A 775 -14.75 22.67 21.71
CA ILE A 775 -14.36 22.26 20.34
C ILE A 775 -15.54 21.80 19.49
#